data_AF-A0AAV9B1R9-F1
#
_entry.id   AF-A0AAV9B1R9-F1
#
_cell.length_a   1.000
_cell.length_b   1.000
_cell.length_c   1.000
_cell.angle_alpha   90.00
_cell.angle_beta   90.00
_cell.angle_gamma   90.00
#
_symmetry.space_group_name_H-M   'P 1'
#
loop_
_entity.id
_entity.type
_entity.pdbx_description
1 polymer ?
#
loop_
_entity_poly.entity_id
_entity_poly.type
_entity_poly.pdbx_seq_one_letter_code
_entity_poly.pdbx_strand_id
1 'polypeptide(L)'
;MRISELSPDVRASVSSGGGGGDQRHLLEEIESVVREVERASSPEDLPSNGLSDKLRKSLSGLKSSASPLPEPLKLQIWKLSYRLWNACVDLSNAAGLRRRGGEEEQEEQARLRQVAADLLLLAGKPAGVPSPAFKAASFFYKTGQIWHDLKRFDLASACFEKATDLTSDAVIDGDDERRLVLDLNLARSRAAWGVSEQDLALNLLNRSKSLIAGSPEAYRAVAEQYLQFGRQNLTKDPKSSEASSKLLSDALNLSEKGLATAAAGEETLISSLEVLRGKSLRFLAAARLQTEDFEGAMKCVRVLRNGGGGTCGRDHPSVAYVAMKAWLGMGKAAEAEAELRGMVVDRGVPEGVCVSAAEAYVQEVGAEAARGALAALLRRCRLGAVAALRVVQRVAGGGGGGVRSRVAAELASDEAVVAIFEAAPKERQAMHALLWNCLREYGTSADVFEKSMLYIPCDAEYRTHRAKCFRVLCLCHVALSQVDRAFEYICEAEKLEPNIASAFLKFKVYLLKKDDNGATDQIQSMLSCVDFKPEFLTLSAHEAVSNQNLPVAVASLSTLLSLYSSLDKQPTRTTEAIVIRNIVSLLDRQSISTTTTPEILKLMKRARVRMSDIGTDGFFGTGVAKREVRWFAGNAWNMGIKTADCGDYESGAEFFELASEFCFGTDDDEEEKCAMACKSIILSIAARFEGEKKKKEDLPDSVLKRAAEMLNQAQTVLSSTELPPSFAFLHILNAYQLHGRLDSDPRPKQVQLIKNFASSKASSPHYLLQLGLTASVRSQPNPEAAELALNECLSGHLASPFPDYKTIGLVIRRLIGLAGWSRKEGRDDEVYGIYTRAYRIIVGLKAGEYPADEGKWLATTAWNCSGPQVRMGRVGAAERWMKMGLDIARHVKGMDGYIECMEETLSGLRNIGGGGDGEVDMGCGVTRPQTPIAL
;
A
#
# COMPACT_ATOMS: atom_id res chain seq x y z
N MET A 1 76.51 34.80 21.33
CA MET A 1 77.84 35.29 21.73
C MET A 1 78.89 34.40 21.07
N ARG A 2 79.51 34.86 19.97
CA ARG A 2 80.62 34.13 19.33
C ARG A 2 81.86 34.36 20.18
N ILE A 3 82.32 33.32 20.88
CA ILE A 3 83.66 33.32 21.47
C ILE A 3 84.57 32.72 20.40
N SER A 4 84.93 33.55 19.43
CA SER A 4 86.00 33.28 18.47
C SER A 4 87.08 34.30 18.74
N GLU A 5 87.84 34.10 19.81
CA GLU A 5 89.14 34.73 20.05
C GLU A 5 89.69 34.18 21.37
N LEU A 6 90.67 33.27 21.24
CA LEU A 6 91.78 32.98 22.16
C LEU A 6 92.47 31.73 21.58
N SER A 7 93.31 31.99 20.57
CA SER A 7 94.36 31.05 20.18
C SER A 7 95.53 31.26 21.14
N PRO A 8 96.11 30.18 21.67
CA PRO A 8 97.54 30.03 21.51
C PRO A 8 97.86 28.68 20.87
N ASP A 9 98.70 28.72 19.84
CA ASP A 9 99.40 27.58 19.30
C ASP A 9 100.04 26.77 20.42
N VAL A 10 99.65 25.50 20.55
CA VAL A 10 100.43 24.52 21.29
C VAL A 10 100.88 23.45 20.32
N ARG A 11 102.11 23.64 19.85
CA ARG A 11 102.97 22.61 19.24
C ARG A 11 102.90 21.32 20.05
N ALA A 12 102.83 20.21 19.32
CA ALA A 12 103.00 18.86 19.83
C ALA A 12 104.25 18.76 20.73
N SER A 13 104.04 18.38 21.98
CA SER A 13 105.09 17.78 22.80
C SER A 13 104.64 16.37 23.19
N VAL A 14 105.34 15.41 22.59
CA VAL A 14 105.30 14.00 22.95
C VAL A 14 106.02 13.86 24.29
N SER A 15 105.31 13.41 25.32
CA SER A 15 105.95 12.75 26.46
C SER A 15 105.09 11.59 26.95
N SER A 16 105.78 10.48 27.15
CA SER A 16 105.32 9.13 27.41
C SER A 16 104.77 8.93 28.81
N GLY A 17 103.56 8.37 28.90
CA GLY A 17 102.99 7.74 30.10
C GLY A 17 101.85 6.81 29.68
N GLY A 18 102.10 5.49 29.73
CA GLY A 18 101.18 4.45 29.29
C GLY A 18 99.87 4.48 30.07
N GLY A 19 98.77 4.77 29.36
CA GLY A 19 97.41 4.91 29.91
C GLY A 19 96.55 5.92 29.15
N GLY A 20 97.16 6.90 28.47
CA GLY A 20 96.44 7.96 27.73
C GLY A 20 96.28 7.76 26.21
N GLY A 21 96.81 6.68 25.64
CA GLY A 21 96.76 6.44 24.18
C GLY A 21 95.35 6.11 23.68
N ASP A 22 94.60 5.33 24.44
CA ASP A 22 93.28 4.85 24.06
C ASP A 22 92.22 5.98 24.12
N GLN A 23 92.29 6.84 25.14
CA GLN A 23 91.41 8.02 25.28
C GLN A 23 91.66 9.08 24.20
N ARG A 24 92.92 9.31 23.81
CA ARG A 24 93.25 10.25 22.73
C ARG A 24 92.78 9.73 21.36
N HIS A 25 92.97 8.45 21.09
CA HIS A 25 92.48 7.81 19.86
C HIS A 25 90.96 7.90 19.73
N LEU A 26 90.21 7.61 20.81
CA LEU A 26 88.76 7.74 20.82
C LEU A 26 88.28 9.20 20.65
N LEU A 27 89.04 10.18 21.15
CA LEU A 27 88.75 11.60 20.95
C LEU A 27 89.03 12.07 19.52
N GLU A 28 90.09 11.57 18.90
CA GLU A 28 90.37 11.81 17.48
C GLU A 28 89.29 11.19 16.58
N GLU A 29 88.77 10.01 16.94
CA GLU A 29 87.64 9.38 16.25
C GLU A 29 86.36 10.23 16.37
N ILE A 30 86.03 10.71 17.58
CA ILE A 30 84.91 11.63 17.80
C ILE A 30 85.11 12.92 17.01
N GLU A 31 86.30 13.51 17.04
CA GLU A 31 86.59 14.74 16.29
C GLU A 31 86.48 14.54 14.77
N SER A 32 86.90 13.39 14.25
CA SER A 32 86.74 13.04 12.83
C SER A 32 85.27 12.98 12.45
N VAL A 33 84.45 12.29 13.23
CA VAL A 33 83.02 12.17 12.96
C VAL A 33 82.30 13.51 13.14
N VAL A 34 82.68 14.35 14.11
CA VAL A 34 82.15 15.72 14.24
C VAL A 34 82.48 16.56 13.00
N ARG A 35 83.70 16.45 12.45
CA ARG A 35 84.07 17.12 11.19
C ARG A 35 83.28 16.61 9.99
N GLU A 36 82.91 15.33 9.97
CA GLU A 36 82.01 14.78 8.93
C GLU A 36 80.61 15.41 9.01
N VAL A 37 80.05 15.56 10.22
CA VAL A 37 78.76 16.23 10.42
C VAL A 37 78.83 17.72 10.08
N GLU A 38 79.93 18.41 10.40
CA GLU A 38 80.15 19.83 10.05
C GLU A 38 80.26 20.09 8.54
N ARG A 39 80.68 19.08 7.75
CA ARG A 39 80.81 19.21 6.28
C ARG A 39 79.50 18.99 5.53
N ALA A 40 78.50 18.36 6.16
CA ALA A 40 77.21 18.13 5.55
C ALA A 40 76.48 19.47 5.33
N SER A 41 76.05 19.73 4.10
CA SER A 41 75.35 20.98 3.73
C SER A 41 73.83 20.83 3.84
N SER A 42 73.33 19.60 3.82
CA SER A 42 71.93 19.25 4.02
C SER A 42 71.80 17.92 4.78
N PRO A 43 70.63 17.61 5.38
CA PRO A 43 70.40 16.32 6.04
C PRO A 43 70.52 15.12 5.09
N GLU A 44 70.27 15.32 3.79
CA GLU A 44 70.39 14.29 2.74
C GLU A 44 71.86 13.94 2.43
N ASP A 45 72.79 14.87 2.71
CA ASP A 45 74.23 14.67 2.52
C ASP A 45 74.87 13.85 3.65
N LEU A 46 74.11 13.57 4.72
CA LEU A 46 74.58 12.68 5.78
C LEU A 46 74.64 11.24 5.24
N PRO A 47 75.80 10.58 5.29
CA PRO A 47 75.90 9.19 4.86
C PRO A 47 74.94 8.32 5.70
N SER A 48 74.25 7.37 5.05
CA SER A 48 73.31 6.41 5.67
C SER A 48 73.94 5.49 6.73
N ASN A 49 75.21 5.69 7.07
CA ASN A 49 76.02 4.87 7.93
C ASN A 49 76.06 5.43 9.36
N GLY A 50 74.95 5.30 10.10
CA GLY A 50 74.86 5.37 11.57
C GLY A 50 75.92 6.23 12.28
N LEU A 51 76.05 7.51 11.90
CA LEU A 51 77.07 8.40 12.47
C LEU A 51 76.84 8.61 13.96
N SER A 52 75.57 8.70 14.39
CA SER A 52 75.21 8.73 15.80
C SER A 52 75.61 7.46 16.55
N ASP A 53 75.53 6.29 15.92
CA ASP A 53 75.93 5.01 16.52
C ASP A 53 77.45 4.87 16.64
N LYS A 54 78.21 5.36 15.65
CA LYS A 54 79.67 5.46 15.73
C LYS A 54 80.09 6.36 16.89
N LEU A 55 79.53 7.57 16.97
CA LEU A 55 79.82 8.49 18.08
C LEU A 55 79.41 7.90 19.44
N ARG A 56 78.27 7.21 19.51
CA ARG A 56 77.82 6.54 20.75
C ARG A 56 78.76 5.43 21.18
N LYS A 57 79.33 4.67 20.22
CA LYS A 57 80.33 3.63 20.47
C LYS A 57 81.66 4.21 20.95
N SER A 58 82.16 5.28 20.33
CA SER A 58 83.37 5.97 20.80
C SER A 58 83.15 6.60 22.18
N LEU A 59 81.96 7.14 22.44
CA LEU A 59 81.55 7.68 23.74
C LEU A 59 81.45 6.60 24.83
N SER A 60 80.93 5.41 24.52
CA SER A 60 80.89 4.30 25.48
C SER A 60 82.28 3.77 25.79
N GLY A 61 83.17 3.72 24.79
CA GLY A 61 84.60 3.44 24.97
C GLY A 61 85.26 4.41 25.95
N LEU A 62 85.01 5.72 25.80
CA LEU A 62 85.52 6.74 26.72
C LEU A 62 84.96 6.57 28.14
N LYS A 63 83.67 6.23 28.29
CA LYS A 63 83.06 5.96 29.60
C LYS A 63 83.66 4.73 30.30
N SER A 64 84.01 3.69 29.54
CA SER A 64 84.62 2.46 30.07
C SER A 64 86.10 2.60 30.45
N SER A 65 86.78 3.63 29.93
CA SER A 65 88.17 3.93 30.29
C SER A 65 88.24 4.58 31.68
N ALA A 66 88.24 3.76 32.74
CA ALA A 66 88.13 4.21 34.13
C ALA A 66 89.33 5.06 34.58
N SER A 67 89.20 6.39 34.52
CA SER A 67 90.01 7.40 35.21
C SER A 67 89.30 8.76 35.14
N PRO A 68 89.30 9.62 36.19
CA PRO A 68 88.78 10.98 36.07
C PRO A 68 89.47 11.70 34.92
N LEU A 69 88.68 12.17 33.95
CA LEU A 69 89.18 12.82 32.75
C LEU A 69 90.08 14.02 33.14
N PRO A 70 91.32 14.09 32.64
CA PRO A 70 92.17 15.26 32.78
C PRO A 70 91.45 16.54 32.32
N GLU A 71 91.70 17.64 33.03
CA GLU A 71 91.08 18.94 32.76
C GLU A 71 91.17 19.44 31.30
N PRO A 72 92.31 19.32 30.59
CA PRO A 72 92.38 19.69 29.17
C PRO A 72 91.49 18.81 28.28
N LEU A 73 91.30 17.52 28.63
CA LEU A 73 90.45 16.60 27.88
C LEU A 73 88.97 16.90 28.13
N LYS A 74 88.58 17.28 29.35
CA LYS A 74 87.22 17.76 29.62
C LYS A 74 86.88 18.98 28.77
N LEU A 75 87.78 19.97 28.72
CA LEU A 75 87.55 21.18 27.91
C LEU A 75 87.50 20.86 26.41
N GLN A 76 88.31 19.91 25.93
CA GLN A 76 88.25 19.45 24.54
C GLN A 76 86.92 18.75 24.22
N ILE A 77 86.42 17.87 25.10
CA ILE A 77 85.10 17.23 24.95
C ILE A 77 83.98 18.27 24.94
N TRP A 78 84.06 19.30 25.79
CA TRP A 78 83.13 20.43 25.78
C TRP A 78 83.12 21.15 24.42
N LYS A 79 84.29 21.45 23.86
CA LYS A 79 84.40 22.08 22.53
C LYS A 79 83.79 21.19 21.43
N LEU A 80 84.09 19.89 21.45
CA LEU A 80 83.56 18.93 20.47
C LEU A 80 82.03 18.79 20.57
N SER A 81 81.48 18.76 21.78
CA SER A 81 80.02 18.74 21.99
C SER A 81 79.34 19.98 21.40
N TYR A 82 79.85 21.19 21.68
CA TYR A 82 79.27 22.42 21.13
C TYR A 82 79.40 22.50 19.61
N ARG A 83 80.51 22.02 19.05
CA ARG A 83 80.70 21.90 17.60
C ARG A 83 79.66 20.97 16.97
N LEU A 84 79.51 19.77 17.52
CA LEU A 84 78.48 18.81 17.08
C LEU A 84 77.06 19.39 17.19
N TRP A 85 76.77 20.04 18.32
CA TRP A 85 75.48 20.67 18.57
C TRP A 85 75.16 21.76 17.54
N ASN A 86 76.11 22.67 17.30
CA ASN A 86 75.94 23.75 16.34
C ASN A 86 75.79 23.21 14.91
N ALA A 87 76.56 22.19 14.52
CA ALA A 87 76.38 21.51 13.23
C ALA A 87 74.96 20.92 13.07
N CYS A 88 74.41 20.30 14.13
CA CYS A 88 73.02 19.81 14.11
C CYS A 88 71.97 20.95 14.09
N VAL A 89 72.30 22.14 14.61
CA VAL A 89 71.43 23.32 14.50
C VAL A 89 71.47 23.87 13.08
N ASP A 90 72.65 23.98 12.48
CA ASP A 90 72.84 24.46 11.11
C ASP A 90 72.15 23.55 10.10
N LEU A 91 72.28 22.22 10.25
CA LEU A 91 71.56 21.23 9.44
C LEU A 91 70.04 21.36 9.58
N SER A 92 69.54 21.57 10.80
CA SER A 92 68.10 21.77 11.06
C SER A 92 67.58 23.07 10.46
N ASN A 93 68.37 24.14 10.47
CA ASN A 93 68.00 25.43 9.87
C ASN A 93 68.00 25.36 8.33
N ALA A 94 68.96 24.62 7.74
CA ALA A 94 69.00 24.35 6.31
C ALA A 94 67.80 23.50 5.85
N ALA A 95 67.38 22.52 6.65
CA ALA A 95 66.22 21.68 6.39
C ALA A 95 64.89 22.45 6.39
N GLY A 96 64.74 23.44 7.29
CA GLY A 96 63.50 24.23 7.41
C GLY A 96 63.17 25.14 6.21
N LEU A 97 64.15 25.42 5.35
CA LEU A 97 63.99 26.19 4.10
C LEU A 97 63.57 25.33 2.90
N ARG A 98 63.62 24.00 3.04
CA ARG A 98 63.20 23.00 2.02
C ARG A 98 62.12 22.10 2.63
N ARG A 99 61.47 21.26 1.81
CA ARG A 99 60.33 20.41 2.22
C ARG A 99 60.65 19.67 3.54
N ARG A 100 59.68 19.59 4.46
CA ARG A 100 59.82 18.93 5.76
C ARG A 100 60.39 17.51 5.58
N GLY A 101 61.61 17.27 6.06
CA GLY A 101 62.32 15.99 5.96
C GLY A 101 61.61 14.83 6.66
N GLY A 102 61.94 13.60 6.27
CA GLY A 102 61.30 12.36 6.75
C GLY A 102 61.49 12.10 8.26
N GLU A 103 60.69 11.21 8.84
CA GLU A 103 60.77 10.87 10.28
C GLU A 103 62.14 10.28 10.66
N GLU A 104 62.79 9.52 9.76
CA GLU A 104 64.12 8.93 9.99
C GLU A 104 65.23 9.99 10.11
N GLU A 105 65.18 11.05 9.31
CA GLU A 105 66.15 12.16 9.36
C GLU A 105 66.02 12.96 10.66
N GLN A 106 64.78 13.18 11.11
CA GLN A 106 64.50 13.86 12.37
C GLN A 106 64.94 13.00 13.57
N GLU A 107 64.81 11.68 13.48
CA GLU A 107 65.29 10.75 14.50
C GLU A 107 66.83 10.73 14.57
N GLU A 108 67.54 10.70 13.44
CA GLU A 108 69.02 10.75 13.43
C GLU A 108 69.55 12.09 13.97
N GLN A 109 68.90 13.21 13.64
CA GLN A 109 69.21 14.52 14.24
C GLN A 109 69.00 14.53 15.76
N ALA A 110 67.93 13.91 16.25
CA ALA A 110 67.68 13.76 17.68
C ALA A 110 68.78 12.92 18.36
N ARG A 111 69.23 11.84 17.71
CA ARG A 111 70.33 10.98 18.19
C ARG A 111 71.67 11.72 18.22
N LEU A 112 72.00 12.53 17.22
CA LEU A 112 73.23 13.33 17.22
C LEU A 112 73.22 14.41 18.32
N ARG A 113 72.10 15.09 18.53
CA ARG A 113 71.92 16.04 19.65
C ARG A 113 71.98 15.35 21.02
N GLN A 114 71.45 14.13 21.11
CA GLN A 114 71.59 13.28 22.31
C GLN A 114 73.06 12.98 22.63
N VAL A 115 73.84 12.61 21.62
CA VAL A 115 75.28 12.36 21.77
C VAL A 115 76.01 13.63 22.22
N ALA A 116 75.68 14.80 21.63
CA ALA A 116 76.26 16.07 22.06
C ALA A 116 75.96 16.36 23.54
N ALA A 117 74.72 16.13 24.00
CA ALA A 117 74.35 16.28 25.41
C ALA A 117 75.08 15.27 26.32
N ASP A 118 75.19 14.00 25.91
CA ASP A 118 75.89 12.98 26.68
C ASP A 118 77.42 13.22 26.74
N LEU A 119 78.02 13.88 25.74
CA LEU A 119 79.42 14.35 25.78
C LEU A 119 79.63 15.41 26.87
N LEU A 120 78.69 16.36 27.03
CA LEU A 120 78.74 17.34 28.14
C LEU A 120 78.60 16.67 29.49
N LEU A 121 77.69 15.69 29.61
CA LEU A 121 77.50 14.92 30.84
C LEU A 121 78.78 14.18 31.24
N LEU A 122 79.48 13.58 30.27
CA LEU A 122 80.75 12.88 30.50
C LEU A 122 81.87 13.83 30.94
N ALA A 123 81.97 15.01 30.32
CA ALA A 123 83.03 15.95 30.61
C ALA A 123 82.88 16.68 31.96
N GLY A 124 81.68 16.66 32.55
CA GLY A 124 81.42 17.21 33.88
C GLY A 124 81.60 18.74 33.94
N LYS A 125 82.20 19.24 35.03
CA LYS A 125 82.36 20.67 35.32
C LYS A 125 83.80 21.13 35.05
N PRO A 126 84.19 21.49 33.81
CA PRO A 126 85.52 21.97 33.52
C PRO A 126 85.76 23.38 34.08
N ALA A 127 86.99 23.67 34.50
CA ALA A 127 87.41 24.98 34.93
C ALA A 127 87.30 26.01 33.79
N GLY A 128 86.73 27.19 34.07
CA GLY A 128 86.59 28.28 33.11
C GLY A 128 85.27 28.33 32.33
N VAL A 129 84.38 27.34 32.49
CA VAL A 129 83.02 27.40 31.91
C VAL A 129 82.03 27.91 32.95
N PRO A 130 81.34 29.05 32.73
CA PRO A 130 80.31 29.50 33.64
C PRO A 130 79.06 28.62 33.53
N SER A 131 78.42 28.34 34.68
CA SER A 131 77.19 27.54 34.82
C SER A 131 77.16 26.24 33.99
N PRO A 132 78.16 25.35 34.14
CA PRO A 132 78.29 24.16 33.30
C PRO A 132 77.12 23.20 33.45
N ALA A 133 76.51 23.14 34.64
CA ALA A 133 75.31 22.36 34.93
C ALA A 133 74.09 22.82 34.10
N PHE A 134 73.77 24.12 34.13
CA PHE A 134 72.66 24.69 33.36
C PHE A 134 72.88 24.61 31.84
N LYS A 135 74.12 24.76 31.38
CA LYS A 135 74.46 24.58 29.96
C LYS A 135 74.24 23.14 29.50
N ALA A 136 74.73 22.16 30.26
CA ALA A 136 74.48 20.75 29.97
C ALA A 136 72.98 20.40 30.04
N ALA A 137 72.28 20.90 31.07
CA ALA A 137 70.83 20.75 31.20
C ALA A 137 70.07 21.36 30.01
N SER A 138 70.52 22.49 29.47
CA SER A 138 69.89 23.12 28.30
C SER A 138 69.99 22.27 27.03
N PHE A 139 71.07 21.49 26.87
CA PHE A 139 71.24 20.56 25.75
C PHE A 139 70.29 19.37 25.89
N PHE A 140 70.19 18.80 27.09
CA PHE A 140 69.22 17.74 27.37
C PHE A 140 67.78 18.23 27.22
N TYR A 141 67.44 19.43 27.71
CA TYR A 141 66.13 20.05 27.52
C TYR A 141 65.77 20.18 26.04
N LYS A 142 66.64 20.82 25.24
CA LYS A 142 66.40 21.01 23.79
C LYS A 142 66.36 19.69 23.02
N THR A 143 67.13 18.69 23.43
CA THR A 143 67.07 17.34 22.83
C THR A 143 65.76 16.63 23.19
N GLY A 144 65.34 16.72 24.46
CA GLY A 144 64.07 16.15 24.92
C GLY A 144 62.86 16.75 24.23
N GLN A 145 62.89 18.05 23.88
CA GLN A 145 61.83 18.68 23.07
C GLN A 145 61.68 18.01 21.69
N ILE A 146 62.80 17.66 21.04
CA ILE A 146 62.77 17.00 19.72
C ILE A 146 62.19 15.59 19.85
N TRP A 147 62.61 14.83 20.88
CA TRP A 147 62.03 13.51 21.17
C TRP A 147 60.54 13.58 21.47
N HIS A 148 60.10 14.62 22.20
CA HIS A 148 58.69 14.87 22.48
C HIS A 148 57.90 15.17 21.20
N ASP A 149 58.43 15.98 20.30
CA ASP A 149 57.78 16.31 19.02
C ASP A 149 57.69 15.09 18.08
N LEU A 150 58.66 14.17 18.17
CA LEU A 150 58.63 12.85 17.54
C LEU A 150 57.71 11.83 18.24
N LYS A 151 56.99 12.23 19.29
CA LYS A 151 56.11 11.38 20.13
C LYS A 151 56.83 10.19 20.79
N ARG A 152 58.17 10.25 20.95
CA ARG A 152 58.97 9.27 21.70
C ARG A 152 59.10 9.74 23.14
N PHE A 153 57.99 9.68 23.87
CA PHE A 153 57.87 10.28 25.21
C PHE A 153 58.85 9.71 26.24
N ASP A 154 59.20 8.42 26.14
CA ASP A 154 60.16 7.77 27.06
C ASP A 154 61.56 8.39 26.95
N LEU A 155 62.03 8.62 25.71
CA LEU A 155 63.33 9.25 25.45
C LEU A 155 63.33 10.73 25.84
N ALA A 156 62.22 11.42 25.61
CA ALA A 156 62.03 12.80 26.05
C ALA A 156 62.10 12.90 27.58
N SER A 157 61.38 12.02 28.29
CA SER A 157 61.37 11.98 29.76
C SER A 157 62.78 11.74 30.31
N ALA A 158 63.51 10.75 29.77
CA ALA A 158 64.89 10.47 30.17
C ALA A 158 65.83 11.66 29.98
N CYS A 159 65.64 12.46 28.91
CA CYS A 159 66.40 13.69 28.73
C CYS A 159 66.05 14.75 29.79
N PHE A 160 64.77 14.95 30.05
CA PHE A 160 64.33 15.95 31.01
C PHE A 160 64.65 15.58 32.46
N GLU A 161 64.68 14.29 32.81
CA GLU A 161 65.14 13.78 34.10
C GLU A 161 66.63 14.08 34.29
N LYS A 162 67.48 13.69 33.32
CA LYS A 162 68.92 14.04 33.34
C LYS A 162 69.15 15.54 33.46
N ALA A 163 68.36 16.35 32.75
CA ALA A 163 68.44 17.80 32.85
C ALA A 163 68.02 18.31 34.24
N THR A 164 66.99 17.71 34.85
CA THR A 164 66.55 18.06 36.21
C THR A 164 67.62 17.73 37.24
N ASP A 165 68.21 16.53 37.16
CA ASP A 165 69.26 16.06 38.07
C ASP A 165 70.50 16.96 38.01
N LEU A 166 70.86 17.42 36.80
CA LEU A 166 71.96 18.38 36.63
C LEU A 166 71.69 19.73 37.30
N THR A 167 70.42 20.14 37.39
CA THR A 167 70.01 21.43 37.98
C THR A 167 69.63 21.36 39.46
N SER A 168 69.42 20.17 40.04
CA SER A 168 68.87 20.03 41.40
C SER A 168 69.78 20.61 42.48
N ASP A 169 71.10 20.50 42.30
CA ASP A 169 72.12 20.91 43.27
C ASP A 169 72.83 22.21 42.88
N ALA A 170 72.40 22.84 41.78
CA ALA A 170 73.00 24.07 41.25
C ALA A 170 72.29 25.31 41.83
N VAL A 171 73.06 26.32 42.26
CA VAL A 171 72.51 27.61 42.70
C VAL A 171 71.91 28.33 41.49
N ILE A 172 70.64 28.71 41.59
CA ILE A 172 69.94 29.53 40.58
C ILE A 172 70.26 30.99 40.88
N ASP A 173 71.12 31.61 40.08
CA ASP A 173 71.64 32.96 40.31
C ASP A 173 71.16 33.97 39.23
N GLY A 174 70.42 33.50 38.21
CA GLY A 174 69.90 34.35 37.13
C GLY A 174 68.49 34.00 36.61
N ASP A 175 67.88 34.95 35.92
CA ASP A 175 66.54 34.80 35.31
C ASP A 175 66.51 33.73 34.21
N ASP A 176 67.60 33.56 33.44
CA ASP A 176 67.73 32.52 32.42
C ASP A 176 67.75 31.11 33.02
N GLU A 177 68.37 30.95 34.19
CA GLU A 177 68.44 29.67 34.91
C GLU A 177 67.07 29.33 35.51
N ARG A 178 66.39 30.32 36.10
CA ARG A 178 65.01 30.19 36.57
C ARG A 178 64.05 29.83 35.43
N ARG A 179 64.20 30.47 34.26
CA ARG A 179 63.42 30.18 33.05
C ARG A 179 63.65 28.75 32.58
N LEU A 180 64.90 28.27 32.56
CA LEU A 180 65.21 26.88 32.17
C LEU A 180 64.56 25.87 33.12
N VAL A 181 64.57 26.10 34.43
CA VAL A 181 63.93 25.20 35.41
C VAL A 181 62.40 25.17 35.23
N LEU A 182 61.79 26.33 34.96
CA LEU A 182 60.36 26.41 34.64
C LEU A 182 60.03 25.62 33.36
N ASP A 183 60.79 25.88 32.30
CA ASP A 183 60.67 25.22 31.00
C ASP A 183 60.83 23.69 31.11
N LEU A 184 61.78 23.23 31.94
CA LEU A 184 61.98 21.82 32.27
C LEU A 184 60.76 21.22 32.96
N ASN A 185 60.21 21.87 33.99
CA ASN A 185 59.01 21.39 34.67
C ASN A 185 57.81 21.29 33.70
N LEU A 186 57.65 22.28 32.82
CA LEU A 186 56.58 22.28 31.79
C LEU A 186 56.78 21.18 30.75
N ALA A 187 58.01 20.95 30.29
CA ALA A 187 58.30 19.89 29.32
C ALA A 187 58.14 18.49 29.92
N ARG A 188 58.57 18.28 31.16
CA ARG A 188 58.31 17.03 31.90
C ARG A 188 56.82 16.80 32.13
N SER A 189 56.10 17.84 32.51
CA SER A 189 54.65 17.79 32.68
C SER A 189 53.95 17.35 31.39
N ARG A 190 54.35 17.91 30.23
CA ARG A 190 53.86 17.50 28.90
C ARG A 190 54.18 16.04 28.55
N ALA A 191 55.41 15.60 28.78
CA ALA A 191 55.82 14.22 28.50
C ALA A 191 55.07 13.20 29.38
N ALA A 192 54.98 13.46 30.69
CA ALA A 192 54.22 12.64 31.63
C ALA A 192 52.73 12.55 31.24
N TRP A 193 52.15 13.67 30.81
CA TRP A 193 50.77 13.70 30.29
C TRP A 193 50.61 12.87 29.01
N GLY A 194 51.62 12.85 28.13
CA GLY A 194 51.65 12.03 26.93
C GLY A 194 51.64 10.52 27.20
N VAL A 195 52.24 10.09 28.31
CA VAL A 195 52.29 8.68 28.77
C VAL A 195 51.12 8.33 29.72
N SER A 196 50.16 9.25 29.91
CA SER A 196 49.00 9.12 30.80
C SER A 196 49.31 9.09 32.31
N GLU A 197 50.49 9.57 32.72
CA GLU A 197 50.82 9.78 34.14
C GLU A 197 50.31 11.15 34.62
N GLN A 198 48.99 11.26 34.76
CA GLN A 198 48.32 12.55 35.04
C GLN A 198 48.74 13.16 36.38
N ASP A 199 48.88 12.35 37.43
CA ASP A 199 49.26 12.84 38.76
C ASP A 199 50.67 13.48 38.77
N LEU A 200 51.63 12.84 38.10
CA LEU A 200 52.98 13.37 37.95
C LEU A 200 52.96 14.67 37.14
N ALA A 201 52.22 14.70 36.04
CA ALA A 201 52.09 15.89 35.20
C ALA A 201 51.50 17.09 35.98
N LEU A 202 50.47 16.86 36.80
CA LEU A 202 49.84 17.91 37.62
C LEU A 202 50.72 18.35 38.78
N ASN A 203 51.46 17.43 39.42
CA ASN A 203 52.41 17.77 40.47
C ASN A 203 53.53 18.66 39.95
N LEU A 204 54.09 18.35 38.76
CA LEU A 204 55.10 19.17 38.10
C LEU A 204 54.56 20.56 37.74
N LEU A 205 53.32 20.63 37.25
CA LEU A 205 52.68 21.90 36.89
C LEU A 205 52.37 22.77 38.12
N ASN A 206 51.98 22.15 39.24
CA ASN A 206 51.81 22.85 40.51
C ASN A 206 53.14 23.36 41.07
N ARG A 207 54.24 22.58 40.95
CA ARG A 207 55.59 23.03 41.33
C ARG A 207 56.01 24.26 40.54
N SER A 208 55.67 24.34 39.25
CA SER A 208 55.95 25.52 38.41
C SER A 208 55.34 26.81 38.95
N LYS A 209 54.20 26.77 39.67
CA LYS A 209 53.58 27.98 40.26
C LYS A 209 54.49 28.71 41.26
N SER A 210 55.46 28.03 41.86
CA SER A 210 56.45 28.66 42.76
C SER A 210 57.54 29.44 42.02
N LEU A 211 57.72 29.19 40.72
CA LEU A 211 58.80 29.74 39.90
C LEU A 211 58.38 30.94 39.03
N ILE A 212 57.08 31.24 38.97
CA ILE A 212 56.52 32.26 38.06
C ILE A 212 56.35 33.65 38.67
N ALA A 213 56.61 33.82 39.97
CA ALA A 213 56.40 35.09 40.65
C ALA A 213 57.25 36.22 40.00
N GLY A 214 56.59 37.31 39.62
CA GLY A 214 57.23 38.49 39.03
C GLY A 214 57.48 38.43 37.52
N SER A 215 57.11 37.35 36.82
CA SER A 215 57.28 37.24 35.36
C SER A 215 55.94 36.99 34.64
N PRO A 216 55.40 37.96 33.87
CA PRO A 216 54.15 37.79 33.14
C PRO A 216 54.28 36.73 32.02
N GLU A 217 55.46 36.57 31.42
CA GLU A 217 55.75 35.49 30.45
C GLU A 217 55.63 34.10 31.09
N ALA A 218 56.10 33.95 32.32
CA ALA A 218 56.03 32.70 33.07
C ALA A 218 54.57 32.36 33.45
N TYR A 219 53.77 33.35 33.85
CA TYR A 219 52.33 33.19 34.05
C TYR A 219 51.63 32.71 32.76
N ARG A 220 51.97 33.31 31.61
CA ARG A 220 51.42 32.90 30.31
C ARG A 220 51.73 31.44 29.99
N ALA A 221 52.99 31.02 30.14
CA ALA A 221 53.42 29.66 29.80
C ALA A 221 52.74 28.58 30.65
N VAL A 222 52.61 28.81 31.96
CA VAL A 222 51.93 27.86 32.87
C VAL A 222 50.41 27.85 32.61
N ALA A 223 49.79 29.02 32.41
CA ALA A 223 48.37 29.13 32.10
C ALA A 223 48.01 28.42 30.78
N GLU A 224 48.86 28.55 29.76
CA GLU A 224 48.69 27.87 28.47
C GLU A 224 48.74 26.34 28.62
N GLN A 225 49.62 25.83 29.48
CA GLN A 225 49.71 24.40 29.76
C GLN A 225 48.47 23.86 30.49
N TYR A 226 47.97 24.58 31.51
CA TYR A 226 46.69 24.22 32.17
C TYR A 226 45.53 24.22 31.18
N LEU A 227 45.45 25.22 30.29
CA LEU A 227 44.43 25.28 29.25
C LEU A 227 44.52 24.07 28.31
N GLN A 228 45.71 23.68 27.88
CA GLN A 228 45.91 22.55 26.98
C GLN A 228 45.44 21.23 27.60
N PHE A 229 45.81 20.97 28.85
CA PHE A 229 45.36 19.78 29.58
C PHE A 229 43.85 19.77 29.81
N GLY A 230 43.29 20.91 30.23
CA GLY A 230 41.84 21.06 30.41
C GLY A 230 41.06 20.80 29.11
N ARG A 231 41.55 21.27 27.96
CA ARG A 231 40.94 21.01 26.65
C ARG A 231 41.01 19.53 26.25
N GLN A 232 42.15 18.89 26.46
CA GLN A 232 42.34 17.48 26.11
C GLN A 232 41.45 16.56 26.96
N ASN A 233 41.27 16.86 28.24
CA ASN A 233 40.34 16.11 29.09
C ASN A 233 38.89 16.30 28.63
N LEU A 234 38.47 17.55 28.35
CA LEU A 234 37.12 17.85 27.87
C LEU A 234 36.72 17.09 26.59
N THR A 235 37.70 16.74 25.74
CA THR A 235 37.47 15.97 24.51
C THR A 235 37.41 14.45 24.70
N LYS A 236 37.94 13.89 25.80
CA LYS A 236 38.11 12.43 25.97
C LYS A 236 36.91 11.74 26.63
N ASP A 237 36.25 12.36 27.61
CA ASP A 237 35.11 11.75 28.32
C ASP A 237 34.24 12.82 29.03
N PRO A 238 32.90 12.83 28.88
CA PRO A 238 32.00 13.70 29.67
C PRO A 238 32.15 13.56 31.20
N LYS A 239 32.58 12.39 31.71
CA LYS A 239 32.82 12.19 33.16
C LYS A 239 34.05 12.95 33.67
N SER A 240 34.95 13.37 32.79
CA SER A 240 36.15 14.14 33.13
C SER A 240 35.91 15.65 33.17
N SER A 241 34.66 16.10 33.03
CA SER A 241 34.32 17.52 32.91
C SER A 241 34.57 18.32 34.20
N GLU A 242 34.47 17.70 35.38
CA GLU A 242 34.79 18.37 36.65
C GLU A 242 36.30 18.60 36.80
N ALA A 243 37.12 17.59 36.48
CA ALA A 243 38.58 17.71 36.45
C ALA A 243 39.02 18.76 35.40
N SER A 244 38.37 18.77 34.23
CA SER A 244 38.60 19.78 33.18
C SER A 244 38.25 21.19 33.66
N SER A 245 37.12 21.34 34.36
CA SER A 245 36.70 22.63 34.93
C SER A 245 37.71 23.19 35.93
N LYS A 246 38.30 22.34 36.78
CA LYS A 246 39.36 22.73 37.73
C LYS A 246 40.61 23.22 36.99
N LEU A 247 41.08 22.48 35.99
CA LEU A 247 42.24 22.87 35.18
C LEU A 247 42.01 24.17 34.40
N LEU A 248 40.82 24.37 33.84
CA LEU A 248 40.45 25.57 33.11
C LEU A 248 40.27 26.78 34.02
N SER A 249 39.80 26.58 35.25
CA SER A 249 39.75 27.62 36.28
C SER A 249 41.15 28.04 36.71
N ASP A 250 42.09 27.10 36.85
CA ASP A 250 43.49 27.40 37.15
C ASP A 250 44.17 28.16 36.01
N ALA A 251 43.91 27.79 34.75
CA ALA A 251 44.37 28.55 33.58
C ALA A 251 43.85 30.00 33.61
N LEU A 252 42.56 30.18 33.91
CA LEU A 252 41.93 31.49 34.03
C LEU A 252 42.59 32.33 35.14
N ASN A 253 42.68 31.79 36.35
CA ASN A 253 43.29 32.48 37.50
C ASN A 253 44.74 32.89 37.22
N LEU A 254 45.52 32.04 36.56
CA LEU A 254 46.92 32.34 36.21
C LEU A 254 47.03 33.41 35.12
N SER A 255 46.16 33.39 34.10
CA SER A 255 46.12 34.45 33.08
C SER A 255 45.73 35.81 33.67
N GLU A 256 44.78 35.87 34.61
CA GLU A 256 44.40 37.11 35.28
C GLU A 256 45.51 37.64 36.19
N LYS A 257 46.20 36.76 36.93
CA LYS A 257 47.39 37.14 37.71
C LYS A 257 48.53 37.65 36.80
N GLY A 258 48.74 37.01 35.66
CA GLY A 258 49.71 37.44 34.66
C GLY A 258 49.41 38.85 34.13
N LEU A 259 48.13 39.14 33.82
CA LEU A 259 47.69 40.47 33.41
C LEU A 259 47.91 41.53 34.49
N ALA A 260 47.66 41.19 35.76
CA ALA A 260 47.91 42.10 36.89
C ALA A 260 49.41 42.41 37.11
N THR A 261 50.30 41.51 36.66
CA THR A 261 51.76 41.67 36.78
C THR A 261 52.43 42.30 35.55
N ALA A 262 51.74 42.35 34.41
CA ALA A 262 52.32 42.88 33.16
C ALA A 262 52.45 44.41 33.20
N ALA A 263 53.58 44.93 32.75
CA ALA A 263 53.81 46.38 32.69
C ALA A 263 53.11 46.98 31.46
N ALA A 264 52.69 48.25 31.54
CA ALA A 264 51.95 48.95 30.49
C ALA A 264 52.67 49.07 29.13
N GLY A 265 53.97 48.73 29.04
CA GLY A 265 54.75 48.69 27.79
C GLY A 265 54.76 47.34 27.07
N GLU A 266 54.14 46.28 27.61
CA GLU A 266 54.16 44.91 27.08
C GLU A 266 52.87 44.56 26.32
N GLU A 267 52.44 45.41 25.38
CA GLU A 267 51.15 45.28 24.68
C GLU A 267 50.92 43.90 24.02
N THR A 268 51.97 43.31 23.43
CA THR A 268 51.90 41.99 22.78
C THR A 268 51.65 40.87 23.80
N LEU A 269 52.26 40.96 24.99
CA LEU A 269 52.10 39.99 26.06
C LEU A 269 50.73 40.12 26.72
N ILE A 270 50.29 41.35 26.99
CA ILE A 270 48.95 41.66 27.50
C ILE A 270 47.90 41.10 26.56
N SER A 271 47.99 41.39 25.26
CA SER A 271 47.07 40.85 24.25
C SER A 271 47.07 39.32 24.23
N SER A 272 48.24 38.67 24.33
CA SER A 272 48.33 37.21 24.37
C SER A 272 47.67 36.60 25.62
N LEU A 273 47.79 37.26 26.78
CA LEU A 273 47.18 36.86 28.04
C LEU A 273 45.65 37.10 28.02
N GLU A 274 45.17 38.18 27.40
CA GLU A 274 43.74 38.42 27.17
C GLU A 274 43.13 37.36 26.26
N VAL A 275 43.81 36.99 25.17
CA VAL A 275 43.40 35.87 24.30
C VAL A 275 43.33 34.57 25.07
N LEU A 276 44.31 34.31 25.95
CA LEU A 276 44.35 33.10 26.77
C LEU A 276 43.23 33.07 27.82
N ARG A 277 42.96 34.21 28.47
CA ARG A 277 41.83 34.41 29.39
C ARG A 277 40.51 34.13 28.69
N GLY A 278 40.30 34.70 27.50
CA GLY A 278 39.10 34.50 26.69
C GLY A 278 38.94 33.06 26.18
N LYS A 279 40.04 32.36 25.85
CA LYS A 279 40.01 30.91 25.53
C LYS A 279 39.63 30.09 26.76
N SER A 280 40.24 30.36 27.91
CA SER A 280 40.00 29.63 29.17
C SER A 280 38.54 29.76 29.61
N LEU A 281 37.99 30.97 29.58
CA LEU A 281 36.57 31.23 29.89
C LEU A 281 35.60 30.49 28.95
N ARG A 282 35.89 30.43 27.65
CA ARG A 282 35.03 29.72 26.68
C ARG A 282 35.01 28.22 26.91
N PHE A 283 36.17 27.60 27.14
CA PHE A 283 36.25 26.18 27.45
C PHE A 283 35.68 25.86 28.82
N LEU A 284 35.85 26.75 29.81
CA LEU A 284 35.22 26.60 31.13
C LEU A 284 33.70 26.65 31.03
N ALA A 285 33.14 27.56 30.22
CA ALA A 285 31.71 27.62 29.96
C ALA A 285 31.18 26.33 29.30
N ALA A 286 31.95 25.76 28.35
CA ALA A 286 31.62 24.49 27.72
C ALA A 286 31.70 23.29 28.69
N ALA A 287 32.70 23.26 29.57
CA ALA A 287 32.82 22.23 30.60
C ALA A 287 31.63 22.27 31.59
N ARG A 288 31.25 23.47 32.03
CA ARG A 288 30.07 23.67 32.90
C ARG A 288 28.75 23.25 32.25
N LEU A 289 28.60 23.42 30.93
CA LEU A 289 27.45 22.88 30.21
C LEU A 289 27.38 21.35 30.25
N GLN A 290 28.52 20.66 30.16
CA GLN A 290 28.55 19.19 30.24
C GLN A 290 28.25 18.67 31.65
N THR A 291 28.51 19.47 32.70
CA THR A 291 28.15 19.15 34.09
C THR A 291 26.78 19.69 34.50
N GLU A 292 25.97 20.16 33.54
CA GLU A 292 24.64 20.76 33.77
C GLU A 292 24.64 22.00 34.72
N ASP A 293 25.80 22.63 34.93
CA ASP A 293 25.92 23.90 35.67
C ASP A 293 25.62 25.08 34.72
N PHE A 294 24.34 25.23 34.36
CA PHE A 294 23.89 26.23 33.40
C PHE A 294 24.09 27.66 33.93
N GLU A 295 23.91 27.89 35.23
CA GLU A 295 24.12 29.21 35.82
C GLU A 295 25.61 29.58 35.83
N GLY A 296 26.49 28.63 36.14
CA GLY A 296 27.94 28.82 36.05
C GLY A 296 28.42 29.02 34.62
N ALA A 297 27.83 28.34 33.63
CA ALA A 297 28.11 28.59 32.21
C ALA A 297 27.69 30.03 31.81
N MET A 298 26.51 30.49 32.25
CA MET A 298 26.04 31.86 32.00
C MET A 298 26.89 32.92 32.69
N LYS A 299 27.44 32.65 33.88
CA LYS A 299 28.42 33.54 34.52
C LYS A 299 29.66 33.73 33.64
N CYS A 300 30.19 32.65 33.07
CA CYS A 300 31.31 32.73 32.13
C CYS A 300 30.95 33.53 30.86
N VAL A 301 29.75 33.32 30.29
CA VAL A 301 29.24 34.07 29.13
C VAL A 301 29.15 35.56 29.43
N ARG A 302 28.61 35.96 30.59
CA ARG A 302 28.51 37.37 30.99
C ARG A 302 29.89 38.02 31.12
N VAL A 303 30.86 37.32 31.71
CA VAL A 303 32.25 37.81 31.80
C VAL A 303 32.87 37.96 30.41
N LEU A 304 32.62 37.02 29.49
CA LEU A 304 33.10 37.11 28.11
C LEU A 304 32.49 38.31 27.36
N ARG A 305 31.21 38.61 27.58
CA ARG A 305 30.51 39.76 26.98
C ARG A 305 30.89 41.11 27.60
N ASN A 306 31.14 41.13 28.90
CA ASN A 306 31.46 42.35 29.65
C ASN A 306 32.96 42.69 29.64
N GLY A 307 33.83 41.71 29.41
CA GLY A 307 35.28 41.82 29.51
C GLY A 307 36.00 42.36 28.27
N GLY A 308 35.31 43.14 27.43
CA GLY A 308 35.84 43.70 26.18
C GLY A 308 36.90 44.80 26.40
N GLY A 309 38.10 44.41 26.81
CA GLY A 309 39.31 45.21 26.63
C GLY A 309 40.01 44.77 25.34
N GLY A 310 40.07 45.68 24.37
CA GLY A 310 41.12 45.71 23.34
C GLY A 310 41.41 44.44 22.53
N THR A 311 40.51 44.02 21.63
CA THR A 311 40.81 43.71 20.21
C THR A 311 39.63 42.94 19.56
N CYS A 312 39.13 43.50 18.46
CA CYS A 312 38.15 42.91 17.52
C CYS A 312 36.73 42.71 18.11
N GLY A 313 35.89 43.74 17.97
CA GLY A 313 34.52 43.83 18.52
C GLY A 313 33.48 42.89 17.92
N ARG A 314 33.66 41.57 18.05
CA ARG A 314 32.60 40.58 17.84
C ARG A 314 32.82 39.36 18.73
N ASP A 315 31.79 38.97 19.47
CA ASP A 315 31.81 37.76 20.30
C ASP A 315 32.17 36.53 19.45
N HIS A 316 32.98 35.63 20.00
CA HIS A 316 33.27 34.37 19.32
C HIS A 316 31.97 33.55 19.16
N PRO A 317 31.71 32.89 18.01
CA PRO A 317 30.47 32.15 17.74
C PRO A 317 30.05 31.14 18.81
N SER A 318 31.02 30.53 19.50
CA SER A 318 30.77 29.59 20.60
C SER A 318 30.09 30.24 21.80
N VAL A 319 30.23 31.55 22.03
CA VAL A 319 29.67 32.26 23.19
C VAL A 319 28.15 32.26 23.10
N ALA A 320 27.60 32.63 21.95
CA ALA A 320 26.15 32.62 21.72
C ALA A 320 25.58 31.19 21.72
N TYR A 321 26.29 30.22 21.16
CA TYR A 321 25.88 28.80 21.22
C TYR A 321 25.80 28.29 22.67
N VAL A 322 26.82 28.58 23.47
CA VAL A 322 26.88 28.18 24.88
C VAL A 322 25.78 28.89 25.70
N ALA A 323 25.56 30.19 25.44
CA ALA A 323 24.48 30.95 26.07
C ALA A 323 23.10 30.34 25.76
N MET A 324 22.83 30.04 24.48
CA MET A 324 21.60 29.39 24.05
C MET A 324 21.40 28.04 24.76
N LYS A 325 22.42 27.17 24.78
CA LYS A 325 22.36 25.88 25.48
C LYS A 325 22.11 26.03 26.98
N ALA A 326 22.74 27.01 27.62
CA ALA A 326 22.52 27.27 29.04
C ALA A 326 21.10 27.76 29.33
N TRP A 327 20.56 28.67 28.51
CA TRP A 327 19.17 29.11 28.63
C TRP A 327 18.17 27.96 28.45
N LEU A 328 18.41 27.07 27.48
CA LEU A 328 17.60 25.86 27.30
C LEU A 328 17.64 24.95 28.54
N GLY A 329 18.83 24.70 29.10
CA GLY A 329 18.99 23.90 30.32
C GLY A 329 18.31 24.52 31.55
N MET A 330 18.15 25.85 31.57
CA MET A 330 17.39 26.58 32.61
C MET A 330 15.88 26.65 32.32
N GLY A 331 15.38 26.03 31.25
CA GLY A 331 13.97 26.08 30.85
C GLY A 331 13.52 27.43 30.25
N LYS A 332 14.46 28.30 29.89
CA LYS A 332 14.21 29.67 29.39
C LYS A 332 14.25 29.72 27.87
N ALA A 333 13.20 29.20 27.24
CA ALA A 333 13.13 29.04 25.79
C ALA A 333 13.13 30.38 25.02
N ALA A 334 12.49 31.43 25.54
CA ALA A 334 12.42 32.74 24.86
C ALA A 334 13.80 33.40 24.76
N GLU A 335 14.60 33.34 25.83
CA GLU A 335 15.97 33.84 25.85
C GLU A 335 16.88 33.00 24.96
N ALA A 336 16.71 31.68 24.94
CA ALA A 336 17.41 30.80 24.00
C ALA A 336 17.06 31.13 22.53
N GLU A 337 15.80 31.44 22.24
CA GLU A 337 15.36 31.85 20.90
C GLU A 337 15.98 33.18 20.48
N ALA A 338 16.06 34.15 21.40
CA ALA A 338 16.70 35.44 21.15
C ALA A 338 18.19 35.28 20.82
N GLU A 339 18.91 34.40 21.54
CA GLU A 339 20.30 34.05 21.25
C GLU A 339 20.43 33.36 19.88
N LEU A 340 19.55 32.41 19.55
CA LEU A 340 19.56 31.74 18.24
C LEU A 340 19.28 32.73 17.10
N ARG A 341 18.30 33.63 17.26
CA ARG A 341 18.02 34.69 16.29
C ARG A 341 19.19 35.68 16.17
N GLY A 342 19.89 35.96 17.26
CA GLY A 342 21.11 36.76 17.26
C GLY A 342 22.28 36.08 16.54
N MET A 343 22.41 34.76 16.66
CA MET A 343 23.39 33.97 15.88
C MET A 343 23.05 33.95 14.40
N VAL A 344 21.77 33.76 14.07
CA VAL A 344 21.26 33.89 12.70
C VAL A 344 21.60 35.29 12.20
N VAL A 345 21.32 36.32 13.01
CA VAL A 345 21.71 37.75 13.05
C VAL A 345 23.14 38.15 12.61
N ASP A 346 24.12 37.28 12.86
CA ASP A 346 25.53 37.60 12.73
C ASP A 346 26.18 36.85 11.56
N ARG A 347 26.76 37.59 10.60
CA ARG A 347 27.45 37.00 9.43
C ARG A 347 28.81 36.37 9.77
N GLY A 348 29.31 36.58 10.99
CA GLY A 348 30.57 36.01 11.48
C GLY A 348 30.43 34.61 12.07
N VAL A 349 29.20 34.11 12.26
CA VAL A 349 28.94 32.77 12.81
C VAL A 349 28.93 31.74 11.68
N PRO A 350 29.75 30.66 11.76
CA PRO A 350 29.75 29.61 10.75
C PRO A 350 28.40 28.88 10.65
N GLU A 351 27.99 28.53 9.43
CA GLU A 351 26.69 27.88 9.17
C GLU A 351 26.49 26.60 9.97
N GLY A 352 27.52 25.75 10.07
CA GLY A 352 27.46 24.52 10.85
C GLY A 352 27.15 24.74 12.33
N VAL A 353 27.54 25.89 12.89
CA VAL A 353 27.26 26.28 14.28
C VAL A 353 25.81 26.71 14.42
N CYS A 354 25.27 27.51 13.48
CA CYS A 354 23.85 27.89 13.47
C CYS A 354 22.93 26.69 13.29
N VAL A 355 23.27 25.74 12.40
CA VAL A 355 22.52 24.50 12.21
C VAL A 355 22.54 23.67 13.50
N SER A 356 23.70 23.47 14.12
CA SER A 356 23.80 22.73 15.38
C SER A 356 23.04 23.40 16.54
N ALA A 357 22.97 24.75 16.55
CA ALA A 357 22.18 25.51 17.51
C ALA A 357 20.68 25.30 17.28
N ALA A 358 20.22 25.39 16.02
CA ALA A 358 18.84 25.12 15.65
C ALA A 358 18.41 23.68 15.96
N GLU A 359 19.26 22.68 15.70
CA GLU A 359 18.99 21.28 16.03
C GLU A 359 18.81 21.08 17.55
N ALA A 360 19.67 21.71 18.35
CA ALA A 360 19.57 21.71 19.81
C ALA A 360 18.31 22.40 20.31
N TYR A 361 17.91 23.52 19.72
CA TYR A 361 16.70 24.24 20.09
C TYR A 361 15.43 23.44 19.78
N VAL A 362 15.35 22.84 18.58
CA VAL A 362 14.22 21.97 18.16
C VAL A 362 14.09 20.73 19.05
N GLN A 363 15.20 20.20 19.54
CA GLN A 363 15.20 19.04 20.43
C GLN A 363 14.50 19.32 21.76
N GLU A 364 14.74 20.50 22.34
CA GLU A 364 14.24 20.85 23.68
C GLU A 364 12.85 21.52 23.64
N VAL A 365 12.62 22.42 22.67
CA VAL A 365 11.40 23.26 22.62
C VAL A 365 10.34 22.71 21.65
N GLY A 366 10.73 21.83 20.73
CA GLY A 366 9.85 21.25 19.71
C GLY A 366 9.78 22.06 18.41
N ALA A 367 9.24 21.42 17.36
CA ALA A 367 9.25 21.95 15.99
C ALA A 367 8.36 23.19 15.79
N GLU A 368 7.18 23.22 16.40
CA GLU A 368 6.20 24.30 16.20
C GLU A 368 6.69 25.64 16.78
N ALA A 369 7.18 25.62 18.02
CA ALA A 369 7.74 26.79 18.68
C ALA A 369 9.04 27.27 18.00
N ALA A 370 9.80 26.36 17.38
CA ALA A 370 11.02 26.70 16.64
C ALA A 370 10.78 27.24 15.23
N ARG A 371 9.56 27.12 14.69
CA ARG A 371 9.22 27.45 13.29
C ARG A 371 9.73 28.84 12.87
N GLY A 372 9.50 29.86 13.70
CA GLY A 372 9.88 31.24 13.38
C GLY A 372 11.39 31.45 13.29
N ALA A 373 12.16 30.83 14.19
CA ALA A 373 13.62 30.90 14.19
C ALA A 373 14.24 30.07 13.05
N LEU A 374 13.67 28.89 12.76
CA LEU A 374 14.09 28.04 11.65
C LEU A 374 13.83 28.69 10.29
N ALA A 375 12.67 29.32 10.10
CA ALA A 375 12.38 30.06 8.86
C ALA A 375 13.35 31.24 8.68
N ALA A 376 13.70 31.95 9.76
CA ALA A 376 14.69 33.01 9.70
C ALA A 376 16.10 32.50 9.36
N LEU A 377 16.51 31.36 9.91
CA LEU A 377 17.77 30.67 9.57
C LEU A 377 17.80 30.32 8.07
N LEU A 378 16.74 29.69 7.57
CA LEU A 378 16.64 29.23 6.18
C LEU A 378 16.59 30.40 5.17
N ARG A 379 15.92 31.51 5.48
CA ARG A 379 15.86 32.69 4.59
C ARG A 379 17.15 33.50 4.57
N ARG A 380 17.85 33.60 5.70
CA ARG A 380 18.99 34.49 5.84
C ARG A 380 20.28 33.86 5.35
N CYS A 381 20.45 32.58 5.62
CA CYS A 381 21.63 31.87 5.20
C CYS A 381 21.44 31.48 3.73
N ARG A 382 22.37 31.85 2.86
CA ARG A 382 22.59 31.14 1.57
C ARG A 382 23.17 29.75 1.86
N LEU A 383 22.48 28.98 2.71
CA LEU A 383 22.86 27.63 3.07
C LEU A 383 23.05 26.88 1.77
N GLY A 384 24.15 26.14 1.65
CA GLY A 384 24.19 25.07 0.66
C GLY A 384 22.97 24.17 0.88
N ALA A 385 22.40 23.62 -0.19
CA ALA A 385 21.22 22.75 -0.13
C ALA A 385 21.32 21.63 0.95
N VAL A 386 22.55 21.19 1.25
CA VAL A 386 22.89 20.24 2.33
C VAL A 386 22.46 20.73 3.72
N ALA A 387 22.71 21.99 4.06
CA ALA A 387 22.39 22.52 5.39
C ALA A 387 20.89 22.80 5.54
N ALA A 388 20.20 23.25 4.49
CA ALA A 388 18.75 23.35 4.47
C ALA A 388 18.09 21.96 4.63
N LEU A 389 18.58 20.95 3.89
CA LEU A 389 18.13 19.57 4.01
C LEU A 389 18.29 19.03 5.45
N ARG A 390 19.46 19.27 6.07
CA ARG A 390 19.73 18.81 7.44
C ARG A 390 18.77 19.43 8.46
N VAL A 391 18.45 20.71 8.32
CA VAL A 391 17.48 21.40 9.20
C VAL A 391 16.09 20.78 9.06
N VAL A 392 15.59 20.63 7.83
CA VAL A 392 14.27 20.04 7.57
C VAL A 392 14.23 18.57 8.03
N GLN A 393 15.32 17.82 7.81
CA GLN A 393 15.46 16.44 8.28
C GLN A 393 15.38 16.33 9.81
N ARG A 394 16.01 17.25 10.55
CA ARG A 394 15.93 17.26 12.02
C ARG A 394 14.52 17.55 12.52
N VAL A 395 13.79 18.43 11.84
CA VAL A 395 12.39 18.74 12.15
C VAL A 395 11.52 17.50 11.93
N ALA A 396 11.74 16.79 10.82
CA ALA A 396 11.00 15.59 10.44
C ALA A 396 11.33 14.34 11.28
N GLY A 397 12.59 14.14 11.69
CA GLY A 397 13.12 12.89 12.26
C GLY A 397 12.83 12.61 13.75
N GLY A 398 11.94 13.35 14.41
CA GLY A 398 11.60 13.12 15.81
C GLY A 398 10.22 12.48 15.98
N GLY A 399 10.11 11.43 16.81
CA GLY A 399 8.83 10.82 17.16
C GLY A 399 7.85 11.86 17.72
N GLY A 400 6.74 12.08 17.00
CA GLY A 400 5.70 13.05 17.39
C GLY A 400 4.94 13.67 16.21
N GLY A 401 3.90 12.98 15.72
CA GLY A 401 2.68 13.57 15.15
C GLY A 401 2.74 14.41 13.86
N GLY A 402 1.57 14.63 13.23
CA GLY A 402 1.39 15.38 11.97
C GLY A 402 1.74 16.88 12.01
N VAL A 403 2.01 17.43 13.20
CA VAL A 403 2.47 18.82 13.36
C VAL A 403 3.89 18.98 12.81
N ARG A 404 4.81 18.05 13.09
CA ARG A 404 6.20 18.14 12.63
C ARG A 404 6.34 18.02 11.11
N SER A 405 5.55 17.15 10.48
CA SER A 405 5.51 17.00 9.02
C SER A 405 4.97 18.25 8.34
N ARG A 406 3.96 18.91 8.92
CA ARG A 406 3.45 20.19 8.44
C ARG A 406 4.52 21.28 8.50
N VAL A 407 5.18 21.45 9.65
CA VAL A 407 6.26 22.44 9.81
C VAL A 407 7.41 22.15 8.85
N ALA A 408 7.83 20.89 8.70
CA ALA A 408 8.86 20.51 7.75
C ALA A 408 8.48 20.88 6.30
N ALA A 409 7.24 20.60 5.90
CA ALA A 409 6.76 20.93 4.56
C ALA A 409 6.65 22.44 4.34
N GLU A 410 6.12 23.20 5.30
CA GLU A 410 6.06 24.67 5.21
C GLU A 410 7.45 25.32 5.10
N LEU A 411 8.42 24.84 5.88
CA LEU A 411 9.81 25.31 5.79
C LEU A 411 10.45 24.97 4.45
N ALA A 412 10.15 23.79 3.90
CA ALA A 412 10.62 23.37 2.59
C ALA A 412 9.97 24.20 1.45
N SER A 413 8.69 24.55 1.57
CA SER A 413 7.96 25.31 0.54
C SER A 413 8.25 26.82 0.49
N ASP A 414 9.10 27.36 1.37
CA ASP A 414 9.50 28.78 1.32
C ASP A 414 10.27 29.03 0.00
N GLU A 415 9.87 30.05 -0.76
CA GLU A 415 10.43 30.34 -2.10
C GLU A 415 11.96 30.51 -2.07
N ALA A 416 12.49 31.11 -1.00
CA ALA A 416 13.93 31.28 -0.84
C ALA A 416 14.64 29.94 -0.63
N VAL A 417 13.98 28.97 0.00
CA VAL A 417 14.51 27.61 0.20
C VAL A 417 14.47 26.84 -1.10
N VAL A 418 13.35 26.84 -1.83
CA VAL A 418 13.23 26.13 -3.11
C VAL A 418 14.29 26.58 -4.11
N ALA A 419 14.55 27.89 -4.20
CA ALA A 419 15.56 28.46 -5.10
C ALA A 419 16.99 27.94 -4.84
N ILE A 420 17.34 27.62 -3.59
CA ILE A 420 18.67 27.08 -3.23
C ILE A 420 18.90 25.70 -3.85
N PHE A 421 17.83 24.90 -3.98
CA PHE A 421 17.93 23.54 -4.52
C PHE A 421 18.02 23.52 -6.05
N GLU A 422 17.88 24.66 -6.76
CA GLU A 422 17.96 24.75 -8.23
C GLU A 422 19.32 24.29 -8.80
N ALA A 423 20.41 24.52 -8.07
CA ALA A 423 21.76 24.14 -8.47
C ALA A 423 22.27 22.83 -7.80
N ALA A 424 21.42 22.11 -7.06
CA ALA A 424 21.82 21.00 -6.18
C ALA A 424 20.93 19.74 -6.39
N PRO A 425 21.16 18.94 -7.44
CA PRO A 425 20.24 17.86 -7.84
C PRO A 425 20.17 16.70 -6.81
N LYS A 426 21.28 16.35 -6.17
CA LYS A 426 21.33 15.26 -5.17
C LYS A 426 20.52 15.63 -3.93
N GLU A 427 20.74 16.82 -3.42
CA GLU A 427 20.06 17.37 -2.24
C GLU A 427 18.57 17.59 -2.53
N ARG A 428 18.23 17.98 -3.75
CA ARG A 428 16.84 18.12 -4.21
C ARG A 428 16.10 16.78 -4.17
N GLN A 429 16.70 15.73 -4.71
CA GLN A 429 16.13 14.38 -4.65
C GLN A 429 15.98 13.89 -3.20
N ALA A 430 16.96 14.17 -2.35
CA ALA A 430 16.89 13.85 -0.93
C ALA A 430 15.77 14.62 -0.20
N MET A 431 15.55 15.90 -0.54
CA MET A 431 14.43 16.69 0.00
C MET A 431 13.08 16.13 -0.44
N HIS A 432 12.93 15.80 -1.72
CA HIS A 432 11.73 15.12 -2.23
C HIS A 432 11.48 13.81 -1.48
N ALA A 433 12.48 12.94 -1.36
CA ALA A 433 12.36 11.66 -0.66
C ALA A 433 12.02 11.84 0.83
N LEU A 434 12.56 12.88 1.47
CA LEU A 434 12.25 13.20 2.86
C LEU A 434 10.78 13.57 3.03
N LEU A 435 10.27 14.50 2.23
CA LEU A 435 8.87 14.91 2.27
C LEU A 435 7.93 13.77 1.85
N TRP A 436 8.31 13.00 0.84
CA TRP A 436 7.58 11.81 0.37
C TRP A 436 7.41 10.76 1.48
N ASN A 437 8.39 10.61 2.37
CA ASN A 437 8.33 9.65 3.48
C ASN A 437 7.66 10.22 4.74
N CYS A 438 7.26 11.50 4.76
CA CYS A 438 6.58 12.13 5.90
C CYS A 438 5.08 11.77 6.00
N LEU A 439 4.65 10.64 5.44
CA LEU A 439 3.25 10.26 5.25
C LEU A 439 2.50 10.04 6.56
N ARG A 440 1.33 10.69 6.67
CA ARG A 440 0.36 10.53 7.76
C ARG A 440 -1.08 10.63 7.21
N GLU A 441 -2.02 11.14 8.02
CA GLU A 441 -3.42 11.36 7.66
C GLU A 441 -3.57 12.05 6.29
N TYR A 442 -4.58 11.64 5.51
CA TYR A 442 -4.75 12.05 4.11
C TYR A 442 -4.75 13.57 3.90
N GLY A 443 -5.30 14.35 4.85
CA GLY A 443 -5.33 15.81 4.79
C GLY A 443 -3.95 16.45 4.88
N THR A 444 -3.14 16.02 5.84
CA THR A 444 -1.75 16.49 5.96
C THR A 444 -0.87 15.95 4.84
N SER A 445 -1.14 14.74 4.35
CA SER A 445 -0.35 14.11 3.30
C SER A 445 -0.53 14.80 1.96
N ALA A 446 -1.73 15.26 1.60
CA ALA A 446 -1.97 16.01 0.35
C ALA A 446 -1.08 17.27 0.26
N ASP A 447 -1.11 18.12 1.29
CA ASP A 447 -0.29 19.34 1.37
C ASP A 447 1.23 19.04 1.32
N VAL A 448 1.67 18.01 2.05
CA VAL A 448 3.09 17.60 2.04
C VAL A 448 3.51 17.07 0.66
N PHE A 449 2.64 16.32 -0.02
CA PHE A 449 2.91 15.83 -1.38
C PHE A 449 2.97 16.95 -2.41
N GLU A 450 2.04 17.91 -2.39
CA GLU A 450 2.10 19.08 -3.25
C GLU A 450 3.42 19.83 -3.09
N LYS A 451 3.84 20.06 -1.84
CA LYS A 451 5.13 20.70 -1.52
C LYS A 451 6.33 19.86 -1.93
N SER A 452 6.23 18.53 -1.86
CA SER A 452 7.29 17.61 -2.33
C SER A 452 7.52 17.71 -3.85
N MET A 453 6.49 18.10 -4.61
CA MET A 453 6.59 18.25 -6.07
C MET A 453 7.39 19.50 -6.49
N LEU A 454 7.56 20.49 -5.61
CA LEU A 454 8.43 21.65 -5.85
C LEU A 454 9.89 21.25 -6.10
N TYR A 455 10.28 20.06 -5.61
CA TYR A 455 11.61 19.50 -5.76
C TYR A 455 11.72 18.48 -6.90
N ILE A 456 10.68 18.29 -7.71
CA ILE A 456 10.75 17.46 -8.91
C ILE A 456 10.79 18.39 -10.14
N PRO A 457 11.85 18.35 -10.95
CA PRO A 457 11.94 19.16 -12.18
C PRO A 457 10.77 18.91 -13.15
N CYS A 458 10.48 19.89 -14.00
CA CYS A 458 9.42 19.82 -15.03
C CYS A 458 9.90 19.22 -16.37
N ASP A 459 11.10 18.65 -16.41
CA ASP A 459 11.73 18.10 -17.61
C ASP A 459 11.20 16.70 -17.98
N ALA A 460 11.61 16.23 -19.16
CA ALA A 460 11.14 14.96 -19.70
C ALA A 460 11.61 13.75 -18.88
N GLU A 461 12.79 13.82 -18.25
CA GLU A 461 13.38 12.72 -17.47
C GLU A 461 12.58 12.41 -16.19
N TYR A 462 11.99 13.43 -15.56
CA TYR A 462 11.25 13.27 -14.31
C TYR A 462 9.74 13.18 -14.50
N ARG A 463 9.27 13.13 -15.75
CA ARG A 463 7.85 13.01 -16.13
C ARG A 463 7.13 11.86 -15.39
N THR A 464 7.73 10.66 -15.36
CA THR A 464 7.19 9.49 -14.66
C THR A 464 7.09 9.69 -13.14
N HIS A 465 8.07 10.38 -12.53
CA HIS A 465 8.05 10.68 -11.09
C HIS A 465 6.93 11.67 -10.75
N ARG A 466 6.71 12.69 -11.59
CA ARG A 466 5.58 13.62 -11.43
C ARG A 466 4.24 12.93 -11.60
N ALA A 467 4.09 12.07 -12.59
CA ALA A 467 2.87 11.30 -12.80
C ALA A 467 2.54 10.42 -11.57
N LYS A 468 3.55 9.80 -10.95
CA LYS A 468 3.37 9.08 -9.66
C LYS A 468 2.87 10.01 -8.55
N CYS A 469 3.44 11.21 -8.41
CA CYS A 469 3.01 12.18 -7.41
C CYS A 469 1.54 12.59 -7.61
N PHE A 470 1.15 12.90 -8.85
CA PHE A 470 -0.24 13.25 -9.18
C PHE A 470 -1.22 12.11 -8.91
N ARG A 471 -0.86 10.85 -9.20
CA ARG A 471 -1.68 9.69 -8.83
C ARG A 471 -1.88 9.57 -7.31
N VAL A 472 -0.85 9.83 -6.53
CA VAL A 472 -0.95 9.81 -5.06
C VAL A 472 -1.77 10.98 -4.53
N LEU A 473 -1.62 12.18 -5.09
CA LEU A 473 -2.49 13.33 -4.77
C LEU A 473 -3.95 13.03 -5.08
N CYS A 474 -4.24 12.41 -6.24
CA CYS A 474 -5.57 11.92 -6.57
C CYS A 474 -6.12 10.98 -5.48
N LEU A 475 -5.35 9.98 -5.04
CA LEU A 475 -5.74 9.08 -3.96
C LEU A 475 -6.01 9.81 -2.63
N CYS A 476 -5.18 10.79 -2.27
CA CYS A 476 -5.40 11.60 -1.07
C CYS A 476 -6.72 12.39 -1.17
N HIS A 477 -7.00 13.04 -2.32
CA HIS A 477 -8.23 13.79 -2.52
C HIS A 477 -9.47 12.90 -2.61
N VAL A 478 -9.36 11.69 -3.18
CA VAL A 478 -10.42 10.67 -3.12
C VAL A 478 -10.74 10.31 -1.67
N ALA A 479 -9.72 10.05 -0.83
CA ALA A 479 -9.92 9.75 0.59
C ALA A 479 -10.53 10.93 1.38
N LEU A 480 -10.25 12.16 0.96
CA LEU A 480 -10.84 13.39 1.51
C LEU A 480 -12.22 13.73 0.95
N SER A 481 -12.79 12.88 0.09
CA SER A 481 -14.07 13.13 -0.62
C SER A 481 -14.07 14.41 -1.49
N GLN A 482 -12.90 14.88 -1.93
CA GLN A 482 -12.72 16.04 -2.82
C GLN A 482 -12.56 15.58 -4.27
N VAL A 483 -13.66 15.09 -4.85
CA VAL A 483 -13.62 14.36 -6.12
C VAL A 483 -13.19 15.24 -7.31
N ASP A 484 -13.54 16.53 -7.33
CA ASP A 484 -13.16 17.43 -8.42
C ASP A 484 -11.64 17.66 -8.48
N ARG A 485 -10.99 17.86 -7.32
CA ARG A 485 -9.52 17.95 -7.25
C ARG A 485 -8.85 16.64 -7.64
N ALA A 486 -9.39 15.52 -7.17
CA ALA A 486 -8.88 14.20 -7.58
C ALA A 486 -8.92 14.03 -9.10
N PHE A 487 -9.98 14.52 -9.75
CA PHE A 487 -10.13 14.50 -11.20
C PHE A 487 -9.08 15.35 -11.93
N GLU A 488 -8.78 16.55 -11.43
CA GLU A 488 -7.72 17.40 -11.99
C GLU A 488 -6.36 16.70 -11.93
N TYR A 489 -5.97 16.19 -10.76
CA TYR A 489 -4.67 15.53 -10.60
C TYR A 489 -4.55 14.27 -11.46
N ILE A 490 -5.61 13.47 -11.59
CA ILE A 490 -5.52 12.27 -12.43
C ILE A 490 -5.45 12.60 -13.93
N CYS A 491 -6.10 13.67 -14.37
CA CYS A 491 -5.96 14.16 -15.74
C CYS A 491 -4.52 14.62 -16.01
N GLU A 492 -3.88 15.33 -15.06
CA GLU A 492 -2.48 15.71 -15.18
C GLU A 492 -1.53 14.51 -15.16
N ALA A 493 -1.81 13.49 -14.33
CA ALA A 493 -1.04 12.25 -14.33
C ALA A 493 -1.10 11.52 -15.68
N GLU A 494 -2.29 11.41 -16.27
CA GLU A 494 -2.51 10.73 -17.55
C GLU A 494 -1.84 11.47 -18.73
N LYS A 495 -1.84 12.82 -18.73
CA LYS A 495 -1.11 13.62 -19.73
C LYS A 495 0.40 13.36 -19.70
N LEU A 496 0.96 13.13 -18.51
CA LEU A 496 2.38 12.86 -18.33
C LEU A 496 2.73 11.39 -18.59
N GLU A 497 1.89 10.46 -18.14
CA GLU A 497 2.15 9.03 -18.23
C GLU A 497 0.82 8.27 -18.46
N PRO A 498 0.41 8.08 -19.72
CA PRO A 498 -0.77 7.29 -20.04
C PRO A 498 -0.47 5.81 -19.82
N ASN A 499 -0.91 5.28 -18.68
CA ASN A 499 -0.74 3.90 -18.28
C ASN A 499 -1.99 3.37 -17.57
N ILE A 500 -2.04 2.06 -17.31
CA ILE A 500 -3.22 1.43 -16.69
C ILE A 500 -3.53 1.98 -15.30
N ALA A 501 -2.51 2.37 -14.52
CA ALA A 501 -2.71 2.93 -13.19
C ALA A 501 -3.43 4.29 -13.23
N SER A 502 -3.04 5.16 -14.17
CA SER A 502 -3.71 6.45 -14.39
C SER A 502 -5.15 6.24 -14.88
N ALA A 503 -5.33 5.36 -15.87
CA ALA A 503 -6.64 5.08 -16.46
C ALA A 503 -7.62 4.46 -15.45
N PHE A 504 -7.16 3.51 -14.62
CA PHE A 504 -7.99 2.87 -13.60
C PHE A 504 -8.37 3.81 -12.46
N LEU A 505 -7.44 4.67 -12.01
CA LEU A 505 -7.77 5.70 -11.02
C LEU A 505 -8.77 6.71 -11.58
N LYS A 506 -8.64 7.09 -12.86
CA LYS A 506 -9.60 7.99 -13.52
C LYS A 506 -10.99 7.37 -13.61
N PHE A 507 -11.06 6.08 -13.93
CA PHE A 507 -12.30 5.29 -13.87
C PHE A 507 -12.94 5.35 -12.47
N LYS A 508 -12.15 5.12 -11.42
CA LYS A 508 -12.63 5.23 -10.03
C LYS A 508 -13.15 6.63 -9.69
N VAL A 509 -12.48 7.68 -10.17
CA VAL A 509 -12.95 9.06 -9.98
C VAL A 509 -14.28 9.29 -10.71
N TYR A 510 -14.46 8.81 -11.95
CA TYR A 510 -15.74 8.92 -12.67
C TYR A 510 -16.89 8.23 -11.92
N LEU A 511 -16.67 7.04 -11.35
CA LEU A 511 -17.65 6.36 -10.51
C LEU A 511 -18.06 7.23 -9.31
N LEU A 512 -17.08 7.85 -8.63
CA LEU A 512 -17.35 8.73 -7.48
C LEU A 512 -18.07 10.02 -7.88
N LYS A 513 -17.84 10.54 -9.11
CA LYS A 513 -18.57 11.68 -9.68
C LYS A 513 -19.98 11.33 -10.14
N LYS A 514 -20.36 10.04 -10.16
CA LYS A 514 -21.61 9.52 -10.75
C LYS A 514 -21.72 9.83 -12.25
N ASP A 515 -20.59 9.80 -12.95
CA ASP A 515 -20.54 9.94 -14.41
C ASP A 515 -20.38 8.55 -15.06
N ASP A 516 -21.52 7.92 -15.34
CA ASP A 516 -21.59 6.55 -15.86
C ASP A 516 -21.03 6.43 -17.29
N ASN A 517 -21.23 7.46 -18.11
CA ASN A 517 -20.72 7.51 -19.48
C ASN A 517 -19.20 7.65 -19.46
N GLY A 518 -18.67 8.60 -18.67
CA GLY A 518 -17.23 8.77 -18.49
C GLY A 518 -16.55 7.51 -17.94
N ALA A 519 -17.18 6.83 -16.97
CA ALA A 519 -16.68 5.55 -16.46
C ALA A 519 -16.68 4.46 -17.54
N THR A 520 -17.72 4.38 -18.36
CA THR A 520 -17.83 3.39 -19.44
C THR A 520 -16.82 3.63 -20.56
N ASP A 521 -16.62 4.88 -20.96
CA ASP A 521 -15.62 5.27 -21.95
C ASP A 521 -14.19 4.99 -21.44
N GLN A 522 -13.95 5.21 -20.14
CA GLN A 522 -12.67 4.92 -19.52
C GLN A 522 -12.35 3.41 -19.51
N ILE A 523 -13.35 2.54 -19.49
CA ILE A 523 -13.14 1.08 -19.69
C ILE A 523 -12.51 0.80 -21.04
N GLN A 524 -12.97 1.46 -22.09
CA GLN A 524 -12.38 1.32 -23.43
C GLN A 524 -10.98 1.94 -23.48
N SER A 525 -10.76 3.07 -22.81
CA SER A 525 -9.43 3.68 -22.72
C SER A 525 -8.42 2.77 -22.01
N MET A 526 -8.84 2.03 -20.98
CA MET A 526 -7.96 1.06 -20.29
C MET A 526 -7.41 -0.02 -21.24
N LEU A 527 -8.21 -0.47 -22.22
CA LEU A 527 -7.76 -1.47 -23.21
C LEU A 527 -6.65 -0.94 -24.13
N SER A 528 -6.57 0.38 -24.32
CA SER A 528 -5.54 1.01 -25.16
C SER A 528 -4.19 1.17 -24.45
N CYS A 529 -4.13 0.93 -23.13
CA CYS A 529 -2.88 1.03 -22.37
C CYS A 529 -1.95 -0.15 -22.68
N VAL A 530 -0.67 0.14 -22.92
CA VAL A 530 0.35 -0.88 -23.26
C VAL A 530 0.56 -1.89 -22.13
N ASP A 531 0.39 -1.46 -20.88
CA ASP A 531 0.54 -2.28 -19.68
C ASP A 531 -0.79 -2.86 -19.15
N PHE A 532 -1.85 -2.81 -19.97
CA PHE A 532 -3.15 -3.35 -19.64
C PHE A 532 -3.10 -4.85 -19.33
N LYS A 533 -3.81 -5.25 -18.28
CA LYS A 533 -4.06 -6.66 -17.95
C LYS A 533 -5.56 -6.86 -17.72
N PRO A 534 -6.17 -7.95 -18.21
CA PRO A 534 -7.63 -8.09 -18.12
C PRO A 534 -8.18 -8.18 -16.69
N GLU A 535 -7.35 -8.48 -15.68
CA GLU A 535 -7.74 -8.45 -14.26
C GLU A 535 -8.26 -7.07 -13.83
N PHE A 536 -7.81 -5.98 -14.48
CA PHE A 536 -8.33 -4.63 -14.22
C PHE A 536 -9.81 -4.48 -14.58
N LEU A 537 -10.35 -5.25 -15.54
CA LEU A 537 -11.78 -5.25 -15.84
C LEU A 537 -12.59 -5.93 -14.72
N THR A 538 -12.02 -6.97 -14.11
CA THR A 538 -12.62 -7.61 -12.93
C THR A 538 -12.63 -6.64 -11.74
N LEU A 539 -11.51 -5.94 -11.50
CA LEU A 539 -11.44 -4.88 -10.48
C LEU A 539 -12.42 -3.74 -10.75
N SER A 540 -12.57 -3.33 -12.01
CA SER A 540 -13.50 -2.27 -12.43
C SER A 540 -14.95 -2.66 -12.13
N ALA A 541 -15.32 -3.91 -12.42
CA ALA A 541 -16.62 -4.44 -12.06
C ALA A 541 -16.86 -4.45 -10.54
N HIS A 542 -15.86 -4.87 -9.74
CA HIS A 542 -15.96 -4.85 -8.27
C HIS A 542 -16.13 -3.44 -7.71
N GLU A 543 -15.35 -2.48 -8.22
CA GLU A 543 -15.45 -1.07 -7.80
C GLU A 543 -16.82 -0.48 -8.18
N ALA A 544 -17.32 -0.76 -9.39
CA ALA A 544 -18.64 -0.32 -9.84
C ALA A 544 -19.77 -0.90 -8.98
N VAL A 545 -19.72 -2.20 -8.65
CA VAL A 545 -20.67 -2.84 -7.73
C VAL A 545 -20.61 -2.22 -6.33
N SER A 546 -19.40 -1.92 -5.83
CA SER A 546 -19.21 -1.28 -4.52
C SER A 546 -19.81 0.14 -4.47
N ASN A 547 -19.81 0.83 -5.62
CA ASN A 547 -20.46 2.13 -5.81
C ASN A 547 -21.95 2.02 -6.21
N GLN A 548 -22.54 0.81 -6.16
CA GLN A 548 -23.94 0.53 -6.54
C GLN A 548 -24.29 0.88 -8.00
N ASN A 549 -23.28 0.92 -8.88
CA ASN A 549 -23.43 1.23 -10.29
C ASN A 549 -23.41 -0.05 -11.13
N LEU A 550 -24.58 -0.69 -11.27
CA LEU A 550 -24.71 -1.95 -12.00
C LEU A 550 -24.45 -1.84 -13.52
N PRO A 551 -24.90 -0.79 -14.23
CA PRO A 551 -24.63 -0.64 -15.67
C PRO A 551 -23.12 -0.64 -16.01
N VAL A 552 -22.31 0.11 -15.25
CA VAL A 552 -20.86 0.18 -15.47
C VAL A 552 -20.18 -1.16 -15.12
N ALA A 553 -20.68 -1.87 -14.11
CA ALA A 553 -20.20 -3.22 -13.78
C ALA A 553 -20.48 -4.22 -14.90
N VAL A 554 -21.68 -4.17 -15.49
CA VAL A 554 -22.06 -4.98 -16.67
C VAL A 554 -21.17 -4.62 -17.85
N ALA A 555 -20.96 -3.33 -18.14
CA ALA A 555 -20.08 -2.90 -19.24
C ALA A 555 -18.62 -3.41 -19.08
N SER A 556 -18.09 -3.37 -17.86
CA SER A 556 -16.75 -3.89 -17.54
C SER A 556 -16.65 -5.39 -17.82
N LEU A 557 -17.62 -6.17 -17.35
CA LEU A 557 -17.64 -7.62 -17.52
C LEU A 557 -17.96 -8.02 -18.97
N SER A 558 -18.82 -7.28 -19.68
CA SER A 558 -19.10 -7.50 -21.10
C SER A 558 -17.87 -7.23 -21.97
N THR A 559 -17.08 -6.21 -21.62
CA THR A 559 -15.79 -5.95 -22.26
C THR A 559 -14.79 -7.08 -21.97
N LEU A 560 -14.76 -7.59 -20.74
CA LEU A 560 -13.95 -8.75 -20.39
C LEU A 560 -14.40 -9.99 -21.20
N LEU A 561 -15.71 -10.19 -21.35
CA LEU A 561 -16.29 -11.31 -22.09
C LEU A 561 -15.96 -11.26 -23.59
N SER A 562 -15.84 -10.06 -24.20
CA SER A 562 -15.40 -9.94 -25.60
C SER A 562 -13.94 -10.36 -25.79
N LEU A 563 -13.08 -10.20 -24.77
CA LEU A 563 -11.68 -10.63 -24.87
C LEU A 563 -11.54 -12.16 -24.95
N TYR A 564 -12.47 -12.93 -24.36
CA TYR A 564 -12.50 -14.40 -24.52
C TYR A 564 -12.82 -14.82 -25.96
N SER A 565 -13.53 -13.99 -26.73
CA SER A 565 -13.84 -14.28 -28.13
C SER A 565 -12.69 -13.97 -29.09
N SER A 566 -11.74 -13.12 -28.69
CA SER A 566 -10.64 -12.63 -29.53
C SER A 566 -9.28 -13.27 -29.24
N LEU A 567 -9.10 -13.91 -28.07
CA LEU A 567 -7.80 -14.43 -27.64
C LEU A 567 -7.71 -15.94 -27.84
N ASP A 568 -6.87 -16.35 -28.78
CA ASP A 568 -6.72 -17.73 -29.23
C ASP A 568 -5.91 -18.64 -28.28
N LYS A 569 -5.54 -18.15 -27.09
CA LYS A 569 -5.02 -18.90 -25.95
C LYS A 569 -4.79 -17.94 -24.78
N GLN A 570 -5.33 -18.32 -23.61
CA GLN A 570 -5.18 -17.71 -22.29
C GLN A 570 -6.07 -16.48 -22.00
N PRO A 571 -7.21 -16.68 -21.33
CA PRO A 571 -7.91 -15.58 -20.73
C PRO A 571 -7.97 -15.76 -19.21
N THR A 572 -7.03 -15.12 -18.50
CA THR A 572 -7.18 -14.71 -17.09
C THR A 572 -7.33 -15.83 -16.05
N ARG A 573 -7.21 -15.47 -14.76
CA ARG A 573 -7.56 -16.38 -13.64
C ARG A 573 -9.05 -16.76 -13.61
N THR A 574 -9.92 -16.00 -14.27
CA THR A 574 -11.37 -16.17 -14.25
C THR A 574 -11.81 -16.97 -15.47
N THR A 575 -12.77 -17.89 -15.34
CA THR A 575 -13.30 -18.64 -16.49
C THR A 575 -14.39 -17.83 -17.21
N GLU A 576 -14.58 -18.06 -18.51
CA GLU A 576 -15.65 -17.43 -19.31
C GLU A 576 -17.02 -17.63 -18.65
N ALA A 577 -17.26 -18.83 -18.11
CA ALA A 577 -18.49 -19.17 -17.40
C ALA A 577 -18.74 -18.28 -16.16
N ILE A 578 -17.71 -17.97 -15.37
CA ILE A 578 -17.83 -17.10 -14.18
C ILE A 578 -18.19 -15.67 -14.60
N VAL A 579 -17.58 -15.16 -15.67
CA VAL A 579 -17.89 -13.82 -16.20
C VAL A 579 -19.36 -13.76 -16.62
N ILE A 580 -19.83 -14.74 -17.40
CA ILE A 580 -21.24 -14.82 -17.82
C ILE A 580 -22.17 -14.90 -16.61
N ARG A 581 -21.88 -15.76 -15.64
CA ARG A 581 -22.65 -15.90 -14.40
C ARG A 581 -22.77 -14.58 -13.64
N ASN A 582 -21.68 -13.84 -13.53
CA ASN A 582 -21.67 -12.55 -12.85
C ASN A 582 -22.50 -11.51 -13.60
N ILE A 583 -22.39 -11.43 -14.93
CA ILE A 583 -23.22 -10.52 -15.73
C ILE A 583 -24.71 -10.86 -15.56
N VAL A 584 -25.08 -12.13 -15.72
CA VAL A 584 -26.47 -12.60 -15.53
C VAL A 584 -26.99 -12.25 -14.14
N SER A 585 -26.18 -12.47 -13.10
CA SER A 585 -26.56 -12.15 -11.72
C SER A 585 -26.75 -10.65 -11.48
N LEU A 586 -25.99 -9.79 -12.17
CA LEU A 586 -26.15 -8.34 -12.08
C LEU A 586 -27.36 -7.84 -12.87
N LEU A 587 -27.62 -8.44 -14.03
CA LEU A 587 -28.79 -8.14 -14.85
C LEU A 587 -30.09 -8.61 -14.18
N ASP A 588 -30.12 -9.79 -13.54
CA ASP A 588 -31.31 -10.29 -12.83
C ASP A 588 -31.70 -9.45 -11.60
N ARG A 589 -30.75 -8.69 -11.04
CA ARG A 589 -31.03 -7.72 -9.96
C ARG A 589 -31.77 -6.49 -10.48
N GLN A 590 -31.73 -6.24 -11.78
CA GLN A 590 -32.49 -5.17 -12.42
C GLN A 590 -33.89 -5.70 -12.72
N SER A 591 -34.92 -4.84 -12.66
CA SER A 591 -36.28 -5.26 -12.99
C SER A 591 -36.36 -5.79 -14.43
N ILE A 592 -37.17 -6.83 -14.64
CA ILE A 592 -37.44 -7.40 -15.97
C ILE A 592 -37.86 -6.27 -16.90
N SER A 593 -37.05 -6.04 -17.92
CA SER A 593 -37.25 -4.96 -18.89
C SER A 593 -37.08 -5.51 -20.31
N THR A 594 -37.56 -4.76 -21.30
CA THR A 594 -37.44 -5.10 -22.72
C THR A 594 -36.00 -5.20 -23.21
N THR A 595 -35.02 -4.65 -22.48
CA THR A 595 -33.59 -4.70 -22.80
C THR A 595 -32.83 -5.75 -22.01
N THR A 596 -33.17 -5.96 -20.73
CA THR A 596 -32.45 -6.89 -19.83
C THR A 596 -32.69 -8.35 -20.20
N THR A 597 -33.95 -8.73 -20.49
CA THR A 597 -34.33 -10.13 -20.77
C THR A 597 -33.62 -10.69 -22.01
N PRO A 598 -33.60 -9.99 -23.17
CA PRO A 598 -32.87 -10.48 -24.34
C PRO A 598 -31.36 -10.59 -24.12
N GLU A 599 -30.77 -9.71 -23.29
CA GLU A 599 -29.35 -9.74 -22.98
C GLU A 599 -28.97 -10.96 -22.12
N ILE A 600 -29.74 -11.25 -21.06
CA ILE A 600 -29.58 -12.47 -20.26
C ILE A 600 -29.72 -13.70 -21.17
N LEU A 601 -30.74 -13.72 -22.03
CA LEU A 601 -30.99 -14.84 -22.94
C LEU A 601 -29.83 -15.08 -23.91
N LYS A 602 -29.27 -14.00 -24.48
CA LYS A 602 -28.08 -14.04 -25.35
C LYS A 602 -26.87 -14.62 -24.61
N LEU A 603 -26.65 -14.21 -23.36
CA LEU A 603 -25.55 -14.71 -22.53
C LEU A 603 -25.73 -16.19 -22.17
N MET A 604 -26.94 -16.61 -21.82
CA MET A 604 -27.25 -18.02 -21.54
C MET A 604 -27.06 -18.91 -22.77
N LYS A 605 -27.53 -18.47 -23.95
CA LYS A 605 -27.27 -19.16 -25.23
C LYS A 605 -25.78 -19.27 -25.53
N ARG A 606 -25.01 -18.20 -25.31
CA ARG A 606 -23.55 -18.24 -25.47
C ARG A 606 -22.92 -19.27 -24.54
N ALA A 607 -23.26 -19.28 -23.26
CA ALA A 607 -22.74 -20.27 -22.31
C ALA A 607 -23.06 -21.70 -22.74
N ARG A 608 -24.29 -21.92 -23.24
CA ARG A 608 -24.75 -23.22 -23.73
C ARG A 608 -23.96 -23.71 -24.95
N VAL A 609 -23.74 -22.83 -25.93
CA VAL A 609 -22.93 -23.14 -27.14
C VAL A 609 -21.49 -23.43 -26.75
N ARG A 610 -20.88 -22.59 -25.91
CA ARG A 610 -19.51 -22.78 -25.45
C ARG A 610 -19.35 -24.09 -24.68
N MET A 611 -20.30 -24.45 -23.82
CA MET A 611 -20.33 -25.74 -23.14
C MET A 611 -20.33 -26.93 -24.11
N SER A 612 -21.06 -26.85 -25.24
CA SER A 612 -21.01 -27.87 -26.29
C SER A 612 -19.66 -27.92 -27.00
N ASP A 613 -19.08 -26.77 -27.33
CA ASP A 613 -17.89 -26.69 -28.18
C ASP A 613 -16.63 -27.22 -27.48
N ILE A 614 -16.44 -26.90 -26.20
CA ILE A 614 -15.21 -27.24 -25.45
C ILE A 614 -15.44 -28.26 -24.33
N GLY A 615 -16.68 -28.76 -24.20
CA GLY A 615 -17.09 -29.69 -23.16
C GLY A 615 -17.35 -29.04 -21.79
N THR A 616 -18.09 -29.74 -20.95
CA THR A 616 -18.60 -29.24 -19.66
C THR A 616 -17.47 -28.88 -18.69
N ASP A 617 -16.50 -29.76 -18.49
CA ASP A 617 -15.33 -29.49 -17.64
C ASP A 617 -14.40 -28.43 -18.24
N GLY A 618 -14.30 -28.37 -19.57
CA GLY A 618 -13.47 -27.38 -20.27
C GLY A 618 -14.01 -25.96 -20.13
N PHE A 619 -15.33 -25.79 -20.14
CA PHE A 619 -15.98 -24.49 -20.01
C PHE A 619 -16.14 -24.03 -18.56
N PHE A 620 -16.63 -24.90 -17.68
CA PHE A 620 -16.92 -24.54 -16.29
C PHE A 620 -15.73 -24.72 -15.34
N GLY A 621 -14.75 -25.55 -15.70
CA GLY A 621 -13.61 -25.90 -14.88
C GLY A 621 -13.77 -27.26 -14.18
N THR A 622 -12.66 -27.99 -14.08
CA THR A 622 -12.60 -29.32 -13.49
C THR A 622 -12.97 -29.30 -12.00
N GLY A 623 -13.85 -30.22 -11.59
CA GLY A 623 -14.29 -30.37 -10.19
C GLY A 623 -15.41 -29.39 -9.74
N VAL A 624 -15.67 -28.33 -10.50
CA VAL A 624 -16.77 -27.37 -10.22
C VAL A 624 -17.89 -27.40 -11.26
N ALA A 625 -17.67 -28.04 -12.41
CA ALA A 625 -18.60 -28.10 -13.54
C ALA A 625 -20.03 -28.47 -13.17
N LYS A 626 -20.23 -29.53 -12.36
CA LYS A 626 -21.55 -29.98 -11.91
C LYS A 626 -22.33 -28.89 -11.15
N ARG A 627 -21.64 -28.10 -10.32
CA ARG A 627 -22.25 -26.99 -9.58
C ARG A 627 -22.66 -25.86 -10.51
N GLU A 628 -21.80 -25.51 -11.45
CA GLU A 628 -22.06 -24.42 -12.40
C GLU A 628 -23.19 -24.79 -13.37
N VAL A 629 -23.22 -26.00 -13.92
CA VAL A 629 -24.33 -26.46 -14.76
C VAL A 629 -25.66 -26.35 -14.04
N ARG A 630 -25.74 -26.81 -12.78
CA ARG A 630 -26.96 -26.68 -11.96
C ARG A 630 -27.35 -25.21 -11.74
N TRP A 631 -26.37 -24.32 -11.57
CA TRP A 631 -26.64 -22.90 -11.43
C TRP A 631 -27.21 -22.30 -12.72
N PHE A 632 -26.64 -22.61 -13.88
CA PHE A 632 -27.13 -22.13 -15.18
C PHE A 632 -28.52 -22.69 -15.49
N ALA A 633 -28.75 -23.99 -15.28
CA ALA A 633 -30.07 -24.62 -15.46
C ALA A 633 -31.13 -24.00 -14.53
N GLY A 634 -30.81 -23.84 -13.24
CA GLY A 634 -31.72 -23.25 -12.26
C GLY A 634 -32.04 -21.78 -12.54
N ASN A 635 -31.06 -20.98 -13.00
CA ASN A 635 -31.32 -19.60 -13.39
C ASN A 635 -32.15 -19.50 -14.67
N ALA A 636 -31.87 -20.35 -15.67
CA ALA A 636 -32.69 -20.42 -16.86
C ALA A 636 -34.14 -20.81 -16.53
N TRP A 637 -34.35 -21.81 -15.67
CA TRP A 637 -35.68 -22.16 -15.16
C TRP A 637 -36.38 -20.98 -14.47
N ASN A 638 -35.69 -20.30 -13.55
CA ASN A 638 -36.25 -19.15 -12.83
C ASN A 638 -36.58 -18.00 -13.78
N MET A 639 -35.75 -17.75 -14.81
CA MET A 639 -36.05 -16.77 -15.86
C MET A 639 -37.24 -17.16 -16.71
N GLY A 640 -37.38 -18.45 -17.03
CA GLY A 640 -38.57 -18.98 -17.71
C GLY A 640 -39.85 -18.68 -16.93
N ILE A 641 -39.86 -18.93 -15.62
CA ILE A 641 -41.01 -18.65 -14.76
C ILE A 641 -41.28 -17.15 -14.69
N LYS A 642 -40.26 -16.34 -14.38
CA LYS A 642 -40.43 -14.88 -14.25
C LYS A 642 -40.95 -14.23 -15.54
N THR A 643 -40.43 -14.62 -16.70
CA THR A 643 -40.88 -14.07 -18.00
C THR A 643 -42.28 -14.55 -18.38
N ALA A 644 -42.62 -15.82 -18.10
CA ALA A 644 -43.96 -16.34 -18.30
C ALA A 644 -45.01 -15.65 -17.39
N ASP A 645 -44.67 -15.38 -16.13
CA ASP A 645 -45.52 -14.63 -15.20
C ASP A 645 -45.76 -13.18 -15.64
N CYS A 646 -44.77 -12.57 -16.30
CA CYS A 646 -44.91 -11.25 -16.96
C CYS A 646 -45.66 -11.31 -18.30
N GLY A 647 -46.03 -12.51 -18.77
CA GLY A 647 -46.73 -12.72 -20.04
C GLY A 647 -45.85 -12.63 -21.29
N ASP A 648 -44.53 -12.68 -21.15
CA ASP A 648 -43.56 -12.86 -22.24
C ASP A 648 -43.25 -14.35 -22.40
N TYR A 649 -44.18 -15.05 -23.04
CA TYR A 649 -44.09 -16.50 -23.23
C TYR A 649 -43.03 -16.92 -24.25
N GLU A 650 -42.58 -16.03 -25.14
CA GLU A 650 -41.54 -16.35 -26.12
C GLU A 650 -40.18 -16.47 -25.43
N SER A 651 -39.77 -15.45 -24.68
CA SER A 651 -38.56 -15.51 -23.87
C SER A 651 -38.65 -16.65 -22.86
N GLY A 652 -39.82 -16.83 -22.23
CA GLY A 652 -40.06 -17.92 -21.29
C GLY A 652 -39.83 -19.31 -21.89
N ALA A 653 -40.35 -19.54 -23.09
CA ALA A 653 -40.13 -20.80 -23.81
C ALA A 653 -38.65 -21.07 -24.06
N GLU A 654 -37.89 -20.06 -24.51
CA GLU A 654 -36.47 -20.21 -24.77
C GLU A 654 -35.65 -20.44 -23.50
N PHE A 655 -35.98 -19.78 -22.39
CA PHE A 655 -35.33 -20.00 -21.11
C PHE A 655 -35.57 -21.42 -20.56
N PHE A 656 -36.79 -21.92 -20.66
CA PHE A 656 -37.08 -23.31 -20.29
C PHE A 656 -36.36 -24.31 -21.19
N GLU A 657 -36.26 -24.04 -22.49
CA GLU A 657 -35.46 -24.88 -23.38
C GLU A 657 -33.99 -24.89 -22.95
N LEU A 658 -33.38 -23.73 -22.71
CA LEU A 658 -32.00 -23.65 -22.21
C LEU A 658 -31.81 -24.39 -20.88
N ALA A 659 -32.78 -24.31 -19.96
CA ALA A 659 -32.74 -25.07 -18.71
C ALA A 659 -32.67 -26.58 -18.97
N SER A 660 -33.48 -27.10 -19.89
CA SER A 660 -33.43 -28.51 -20.28
C SER A 660 -32.10 -28.89 -20.93
N GLU A 661 -31.57 -28.04 -21.80
CA GLU A 661 -30.34 -28.32 -22.51
C GLU A 661 -29.11 -28.32 -21.58
N PHE A 662 -29.07 -27.46 -20.56
CA PHE A 662 -28.04 -27.52 -19.52
C PHE A 662 -28.15 -28.80 -18.68
N CYS A 663 -29.36 -29.28 -18.37
CA CYS A 663 -29.55 -30.53 -17.65
C CYS A 663 -29.08 -31.75 -18.45
N PHE A 664 -29.32 -31.80 -19.77
CA PHE A 664 -28.88 -32.91 -20.63
C PHE A 664 -27.40 -32.85 -21.03
N GLY A 665 -26.72 -31.72 -20.84
CA GLY A 665 -25.30 -31.54 -21.21
C GLY A 665 -24.27 -32.23 -20.31
N THR A 666 -24.68 -33.14 -19.43
CA THR A 666 -23.77 -33.84 -18.50
C THR A 666 -24.06 -35.33 -18.46
N ASP A 667 -23.03 -36.19 -18.53
CA ASP A 667 -23.13 -37.66 -18.53
C ASP A 667 -23.53 -38.28 -17.16
N ASP A 668 -23.87 -37.46 -16.16
CA ASP A 668 -24.24 -37.90 -14.81
C ASP A 668 -25.76 -38.10 -14.71
N ASP A 669 -26.19 -39.36 -14.73
CA ASP A 669 -27.58 -39.84 -14.57
C ASP A 669 -28.09 -39.66 -13.13
N GLU A 670 -28.54 -38.45 -12.79
CA GLU A 670 -29.29 -38.20 -11.55
C GLU A 670 -30.77 -37.95 -11.83
N GLU A 671 -31.63 -38.71 -11.15
CA GLU A 671 -33.10 -38.65 -11.26
C GLU A 671 -33.68 -37.23 -11.09
N GLU A 672 -33.09 -36.41 -10.21
CA GLU A 672 -33.49 -35.01 -9.99
C GLU A 672 -33.23 -34.12 -11.23
N LYS A 673 -32.12 -34.34 -11.95
CA LYS A 673 -31.82 -33.60 -13.18
C LYS A 673 -32.76 -33.99 -14.31
N CYS A 674 -33.02 -35.29 -14.43
CA CYS A 674 -33.98 -35.87 -15.36
C CYS A 674 -35.38 -35.27 -15.17
N ALA A 675 -35.82 -35.12 -13.91
CA ALA A 675 -37.08 -34.46 -13.59
C ALA A 675 -37.09 -32.98 -13.98
N MET A 676 -36.03 -32.21 -13.69
CA MET A 676 -35.94 -30.80 -14.07
C MET A 676 -35.93 -30.62 -15.58
N ALA A 677 -35.19 -31.45 -16.31
CA ALA A 677 -35.13 -31.41 -17.77
C ALA A 677 -36.51 -31.64 -18.39
N CYS A 678 -37.23 -32.67 -17.92
CA CYS A 678 -38.60 -32.95 -18.36
C CYS A 678 -39.56 -31.79 -18.11
N LYS A 679 -39.60 -31.28 -16.87
CA LYS A 679 -40.46 -30.15 -16.51
C LYS A 679 -40.17 -28.95 -17.41
N SER A 680 -38.89 -28.70 -17.69
CA SER A 680 -38.45 -27.58 -18.52
C SER A 680 -38.91 -27.75 -19.97
N ILE A 681 -38.76 -28.92 -20.57
CA ILE A 681 -39.30 -29.19 -21.92
C ILE A 681 -40.82 -28.98 -21.97
N ILE A 682 -41.56 -29.56 -21.02
CA ILE A 682 -43.02 -29.48 -20.97
C ILE A 682 -43.48 -28.02 -20.89
N LEU A 683 -42.86 -27.21 -20.01
CA LEU A 683 -43.18 -25.80 -19.88
C LEU A 683 -42.72 -24.96 -21.08
N SER A 684 -41.58 -25.30 -21.70
CA SER A 684 -41.11 -24.63 -22.92
C SER A 684 -42.13 -24.75 -24.05
N ILE A 685 -42.65 -25.95 -24.28
CA ILE A 685 -43.66 -26.20 -25.33
C ILE A 685 -45.00 -25.56 -24.95
N ALA A 686 -45.43 -25.68 -23.69
CA ALA A 686 -46.65 -25.03 -23.22
C ALA A 686 -46.59 -23.51 -23.39
N ALA A 687 -45.46 -22.88 -23.05
CA ALA A 687 -45.24 -21.45 -23.24
C ALA A 687 -45.30 -21.05 -24.72
N ARG A 688 -44.75 -21.86 -25.64
CA ARG A 688 -44.87 -21.60 -27.09
C ARG A 688 -46.33 -21.58 -27.55
N PHE A 689 -47.11 -22.57 -27.15
CA PHE A 689 -48.54 -22.61 -27.50
C PHE A 689 -49.32 -21.46 -26.87
N GLU A 690 -48.97 -21.01 -25.67
CA GLU A 690 -49.65 -19.88 -25.05
C GLU A 690 -49.25 -18.53 -25.66
N GLY A 691 -47.98 -18.39 -26.06
CA GLY A 691 -47.50 -17.27 -26.86
C GLY A 691 -48.22 -17.19 -28.21
N GLU A 692 -48.38 -18.32 -28.89
CA GLU A 692 -49.13 -18.44 -30.13
C GLU A 692 -50.59 -17.98 -29.97
N LYS A 693 -51.30 -18.47 -28.95
CA LYS A 693 -52.68 -18.06 -28.67
C LYS A 693 -52.79 -16.56 -28.41
N LYS A 694 -51.82 -15.99 -27.70
CA LYS A 694 -51.79 -14.56 -27.36
C LYS A 694 -51.54 -13.69 -28.60
N LYS A 695 -50.62 -14.11 -29.48
CA LYS A 695 -50.28 -13.40 -30.72
C LYS A 695 -51.27 -13.63 -31.87
N LYS A 696 -52.00 -14.75 -31.85
CA LYS A 696 -52.87 -15.22 -32.95
C LYS A 696 -52.10 -15.45 -34.25
N GLU A 697 -50.85 -15.89 -34.14
CA GLU A 697 -49.96 -16.23 -35.26
C GLU A 697 -49.56 -17.68 -35.12
N ASP A 698 -49.71 -18.49 -36.17
CA ASP A 698 -49.40 -19.92 -36.12
C ASP A 698 -47.89 -20.15 -35.98
N LEU A 699 -47.51 -21.16 -35.19
CA LEU A 699 -46.12 -21.59 -35.06
C LEU A 699 -45.62 -22.22 -36.37
N PRO A 700 -44.38 -21.91 -36.80
CA PRO A 700 -43.81 -22.49 -38.01
C PRO A 700 -43.52 -24.00 -37.85
N ASP A 701 -43.63 -24.75 -38.95
CA ASP A 701 -43.41 -26.21 -39.00
C ASP A 701 -42.07 -26.66 -38.41
N SER A 702 -41.01 -25.85 -38.56
CA SER A 702 -39.69 -26.13 -38.00
C SER A 702 -39.70 -26.16 -36.47
N VAL A 703 -40.43 -25.23 -35.84
CA VAL A 703 -40.59 -25.14 -34.38
C VAL A 703 -41.47 -26.28 -33.88
N LEU A 704 -42.53 -26.62 -34.60
CA LEU A 704 -43.39 -27.76 -34.25
C LEU A 704 -42.63 -29.09 -34.29
N LYS A 705 -41.82 -29.34 -35.33
CA LYS A 705 -40.98 -30.55 -35.42
C LYS A 705 -39.98 -30.63 -34.28
N ARG A 706 -39.28 -29.53 -33.98
CA ARG A 706 -38.35 -29.45 -32.83
C ARG A 706 -39.07 -29.70 -31.50
N ALA A 707 -40.25 -29.12 -31.30
CA ALA A 707 -41.05 -29.36 -30.10
C ALA A 707 -41.45 -30.83 -29.95
N ALA A 708 -41.79 -31.53 -31.04
CA ALA A 708 -42.09 -32.96 -31.01
C ALA A 708 -40.86 -33.80 -30.65
N GLU A 709 -39.68 -33.48 -31.18
CA GLU A 709 -38.42 -34.13 -30.81
C GLU A 709 -38.11 -33.95 -29.32
N MET A 710 -38.21 -32.72 -28.82
CA MET A 710 -38.00 -32.43 -27.40
C MET A 710 -39.00 -33.16 -26.52
N LEU A 711 -40.29 -33.17 -26.89
CA LEU A 711 -41.32 -33.85 -26.10
C LEU A 711 -41.10 -35.37 -26.05
N ASN A 712 -40.64 -35.97 -27.14
CA ASN A 712 -40.24 -37.39 -27.15
C ASN A 712 -39.05 -37.66 -26.22
N GLN A 713 -38.09 -36.74 -26.12
CA GLN A 713 -36.99 -36.84 -25.13
C GLN A 713 -37.50 -36.71 -23.69
N ALA A 714 -38.53 -35.88 -23.44
CA ALA A 714 -39.16 -35.83 -22.12
C ALA A 714 -39.93 -37.14 -21.81
N GLN A 715 -40.56 -37.76 -22.80
CA GLN A 715 -41.33 -39.00 -22.65
C GLN A 715 -40.46 -40.19 -22.22
N THR A 716 -39.24 -40.31 -22.73
CA THR A 716 -38.31 -41.40 -22.33
C THR A 716 -37.96 -41.29 -20.85
N VAL A 717 -37.77 -40.07 -20.35
CA VAL A 717 -37.42 -39.80 -18.96
C VAL A 717 -38.63 -39.83 -18.01
N LEU A 718 -39.81 -39.41 -18.47
CA LEU A 718 -41.09 -39.59 -17.78
C LEU A 718 -41.40 -41.06 -17.47
N SER A 719 -40.87 -41.98 -18.30
CA SER A 719 -41.08 -43.43 -18.10
C SER A 719 -40.26 -43.99 -16.94
N SER A 720 -39.23 -43.26 -16.48
CA SER A 720 -38.34 -43.66 -15.38
C SER A 720 -38.49 -42.81 -14.11
N THR A 721 -39.23 -41.69 -14.16
CA THR A 721 -39.31 -40.71 -13.06
C THR A 721 -40.75 -40.33 -12.73
N GLU A 722 -41.14 -40.36 -11.46
CA GLU A 722 -42.48 -39.92 -11.03
C GLU A 722 -42.59 -38.38 -11.01
N LEU A 723 -43.35 -37.81 -11.94
CA LEU A 723 -43.66 -36.38 -12.00
C LEU A 723 -45.02 -36.06 -11.38
N PRO A 724 -45.22 -34.83 -10.86
CA PRO A 724 -46.53 -34.40 -10.38
C PRO A 724 -47.61 -34.56 -11.46
N PRO A 725 -48.86 -34.94 -11.11
CA PRO A 725 -49.94 -35.18 -12.07
C PRO A 725 -50.20 -34.02 -13.04
N SER A 726 -49.96 -32.78 -12.60
CA SER A 726 -50.08 -31.57 -13.43
C SER A 726 -49.10 -31.57 -14.61
N PHE A 727 -47.87 -32.04 -14.45
CA PHE A 727 -46.89 -32.12 -15.53
C PHE A 727 -47.20 -33.26 -16.50
N ALA A 728 -47.69 -34.40 -15.99
CA ALA A 728 -48.17 -35.49 -16.84
C ALA A 728 -49.35 -35.02 -17.70
N PHE A 729 -50.30 -34.27 -17.12
CA PHE A 729 -51.38 -33.65 -17.87
C PHE A 729 -50.87 -32.67 -18.95
N LEU A 730 -49.99 -31.73 -18.60
CA LEU A 730 -49.44 -30.77 -19.55
C LEU A 730 -48.66 -31.44 -20.68
N HIS A 731 -47.92 -32.51 -20.38
CA HIS A 731 -47.25 -33.33 -21.40
C HIS A 731 -48.26 -33.89 -22.40
N ILE A 732 -49.34 -34.49 -21.92
CA ILE A 732 -50.41 -35.04 -22.77
C ILE A 732 -51.11 -33.95 -23.57
N LEU A 733 -51.39 -32.78 -22.96
CA LEU A 733 -51.98 -31.65 -23.66
C LEU A 733 -51.09 -31.16 -24.82
N ASN A 734 -49.80 -30.99 -24.55
CA ASN A 734 -48.81 -30.60 -25.56
C ASN A 734 -48.69 -31.65 -26.67
N ALA A 735 -48.63 -32.94 -26.33
CA ALA A 735 -48.58 -34.03 -27.31
C ALA A 735 -49.85 -34.06 -28.17
N TYR A 736 -51.03 -33.88 -27.58
CA TYR A 736 -52.30 -33.81 -28.29
C TYR A 736 -52.29 -32.69 -29.35
N GLN A 737 -51.82 -31.50 -28.96
CA GLN A 737 -51.71 -30.34 -29.85
C GLN A 737 -50.69 -30.55 -30.97
N LEU A 738 -49.53 -31.12 -30.67
CA LEU A 738 -48.49 -31.42 -31.68
C LEU A 738 -48.97 -32.45 -32.71
N HIS A 739 -49.55 -33.57 -32.25
CA HIS A 739 -50.09 -34.59 -33.13
C HIS A 739 -51.12 -34.01 -34.10
N GLY A 740 -52.02 -33.15 -33.59
CA GLY A 740 -53.05 -32.48 -34.39
C GLY A 740 -52.52 -31.66 -35.58
N ARG A 741 -51.25 -31.23 -35.52
CA ARG A 741 -50.65 -30.34 -36.52
C ARG A 741 -49.61 -31.01 -37.41
N LEU A 742 -48.86 -31.98 -36.88
CA LEU A 742 -47.74 -32.62 -37.58
C LEU A 742 -48.13 -33.88 -38.33
N ASP A 743 -49.14 -34.62 -37.85
CA ASP A 743 -49.53 -35.89 -38.44
C ASP A 743 -50.53 -35.69 -39.59
N SER A 744 -50.36 -36.47 -40.66
CA SER A 744 -51.29 -36.50 -41.80
C SER A 744 -52.66 -37.08 -41.42
N ASP A 745 -52.70 -38.00 -40.45
CA ASP A 745 -53.92 -38.47 -39.79
C ASP A 745 -53.75 -38.48 -38.26
N PRO A 746 -54.09 -37.36 -37.59
CA PRO A 746 -53.79 -37.19 -36.16
C PRO A 746 -54.78 -37.91 -35.24
N ARG A 747 -55.96 -38.27 -35.74
CA ARG A 747 -57.10 -38.67 -34.90
C ARG A 747 -56.87 -39.95 -34.10
N PRO A 748 -56.38 -41.06 -34.70
CA PRO A 748 -56.18 -42.30 -33.96
C PRO A 748 -55.14 -42.16 -32.84
N LYS A 749 -54.06 -41.42 -33.10
CA LYS A 749 -53.00 -41.17 -32.12
C LYS A 749 -53.49 -40.31 -30.95
N GLN A 750 -54.24 -39.25 -31.24
CA GLN A 750 -54.84 -38.39 -30.22
C GLN A 750 -55.81 -39.16 -29.31
N VAL A 751 -56.66 -40.03 -29.88
CA VAL A 751 -57.57 -40.89 -29.10
C VAL A 751 -56.77 -41.85 -28.22
N GLN A 752 -55.76 -42.52 -28.78
CA GLN A 752 -54.90 -43.45 -28.02
C GLN A 752 -54.15 -42.75 -26.88
N LEU A 753 -53.67 -41.53 -27.10
CA LEU A 753 -52.99 -40.71 -26.11
C LEU A 753 -53.90 -40.42 -24.90
N ILE A 754 -55.12 -39.95 -25.13
CA ILE A 754 -56.09 -39.67 -24.07
C ILE A 754 -56.49 -40.97 -23.35
N LYS A 755 -56.71 -42.06 -24.09
CA LYS A 755 -57.05 -43.37 -23.52
C LYS A 755 -55.96 -43.88 -22.56
N ASN A 756 -54.70 -43.76 -22.96
CA ASN A 756 -53.55 -44.11 -22.12
C ASN A 756 -53.50 -43.23 -20.87
N PHE A 757 -53.71 -41.92 -21.01
CA PHE A 757 -53.70 -41.00 -19.87
C PHE A 757 -54.86 -41.27 -18.90
N ALA A 758 -56.08 -41.50 -19.40
CA ALA A 758 -57.25 -41.81 -18.58
C ALA A 758 -57.05 -43.06 -17.71
N SER A 759 -56.29 -44.04 -18.21
CA SER A 759 -55.94 -45.28 -17.51
C SER A 759 -54.77 -45.12 -16.53
N SER A 760 -54.12 -43.95 -16.51
CA SER A 760 -52.93 -43.69 -15.69
C SER A 760 -53.28 -43.17 -14.29
N LYS A 761 -52.35 -43.34 -13.35
CA LYS A 761 -52.49 -42.79 -11.97
C LYS A 761 -52.50 -41.26 -11.91
N ALA A 762 -52.00 -40.58 -12.95
CA ALA A 762 -51.97 -39.11 -13.02
C ALA A 762 -53.29 -38.51 -13.53
N SER A 763 -54.21 -39.36 -14.01
CA SER A 763 -55.54 -38.95 -14.46
C SER A 763 -56.34 -38.34 -13.33
N SER A 764 -57.04 -37.23 -13.63
CA SER A 764 -58.07 -36.70 -12.74
C SER A 764 -59.29 -36.28 -13.56
N PRO A 765 -60.50 -36.31 -12.99
CA PRO A 765 -61.69 -35.84 -13.69
C PRO A 765 -61.55 -34.40 -14.20
N HIS A 766 -60.85 -33.54 -13.46
CA HIS A 766 -60.57 -32.16 -13.86
C HIS A 766 -59.67 -32.05 -15.10
N TYR A 767 -58.60 -32.84 -15.17
CA TYR A 767 -57.70 -32.86 -16.33
C TYR A 767 -58.38 -33.45 -17.57
N LEU A 768 -59.18 -34.50 -17.39
CA LEU A 768 -59.98 -35.09 -18.46
C LEU A 768 -61.04 -34.12 -19.00
N LEU A 769 -61.65 -33.31 -18.13
CA LEU A 769 -62.53 -32.21 -18.55
C LEU A 769 -61.79 -31.24 -19.46
N GLN A 770 -60.59 -30.79 -19.06
CA GLN A 770 -59.80 -29.86 -19.87
C GLN A 770 -59.40 -30.46 -21.23
N LEU A 771 -58.92 -31.71 -21.27
CA LEU A 771 -58.64 -32.42 -22.53
C LEU A 771 -59.88 -32.53 -23.42
N GLY A 772 -61.03 -32.89 -22.84
CA GLY A 772 -62.30 -33.00 -23.56
C GLY A 772 -62.77 -31.67 -24.14
N LEU A 773 -62.62 -30.58 -23.38
CA LEU A 773 -62.90 -29.23 -23.86
C LEU A 773 -61.94 -28.82 -24.98
N THR A 774 -60.63 -29.07 -24.84
CA THR A 774 -59.64 -28.79 -25.89
C THR A 774 -59.93 -29.58 -27.16
N ALA A 775 -60.26 -30.86 -27.05
CA ALA A 775 -60.61 -31.70 -28.19
C ALA A 775 -61.93 -31.31 -28.88
N SER A 776 -62.80 -30.58 -28.17
CA SER A 776 -64.07 -30.04 -28.69
C SER A 776 -63.93 -28.67 -29.40
N VAL A 777 -62.75 -28.05 -29.39
CA VAL A 777 -62.52 -26.73 -30.01
C VAL A 777 -62.70 -26.80 -31.53
N ARG A 778 -63.46 -25.86 -32.09
CA ARG A 778 -64.01 -25.92 -33.45
C ARG A 778 -63.01 -25.78 -34.61
N SER A 779 -61.79 -25.31 -34.36
CA SER A 779 -60.79 -25.13 -35.42
C SER A 779 -60.23 -26.46 -35.93
N GLN A 780 -60.05 -27.45 -35.05
CA GLN A 780 -59.61 -28.81 -35.39
C GLN A 780 -60.23 -29.85 -34.42
N PRO A 781 -61.56 -30.08 -34.48
CA PRO A 781 -62.24 -30.93 -33.52
C PRO A 781 -61.91 -32.40 -33.74
N ASN A 782 -61.61 -33.11 -32.66
CA ASN A 782 -61.57 -34.57 -32.63
C ASN A 782 -62.70 -35.07 -31.73
N PRO A 783 -63.91 -35.31 -32.28
CA PRO A 783 -65.08 -35.62 -31.48
C PRO A 783 -64.94 -36.93 -30.71
N GLU A 784 -64.23 -37.92 -31.26
CA GLU A 784 -63.96 -39.21 -30.61
C GLU A 784 -63.06 -39.04 -29.37
N ALA A 785 -62.00 -38.25 -29.51
CA ALA A 785 -61.10 -37.91 -28.41
C ALA A 785 -61.83 -37.09 -27.32
N ALA A 786 -62.67 -36.14 -27.73
CA ALA A 786 -63.46 -35.33 -26.82
C ALA A 786 -64.51 -36.17 -26.07
N GLU A 787 -65.22 -37.05 -26.76
CA GLU A 787 -66.19 -37.96 -26.17
C GLU A 787 -65.53 -38.93 -25.18
N LEU A 788 -64.38 -39.51 -25.52
CA LEU A 788 -63.63 -40.38 -24.63
C LEU A 788 -63.23 -39.64 -23.33
N ALA A 789 -62.60 -38.47 -23.46
CA ALA A 789 -62.16 -37.69 -22.30
C ALA A 789 -63.34 -37.28 -21.40
N LEU A 790 -64.45 -36.82 -21.99
CA LEU A 790 -65.63 -36.37 -21.27
C LEU A 790 -66.39 -37.54 -20.61
N ASN A 791 -66.45 -38.71 -21.24
CA ASN A 791 -67.06 -39.89 -20.63
C ASN A 791 -66.26 -40.39 -19.44
N GLU A 792 -64.92 -40.43 -19.54
CA GLU A 792 -64.05 -40.79 -18.42
C GLU A 792 -64.12 -39.76 -17.29
N CYS A 793 -64.17 -38.46 -17.63
CA CYS A 793 -64.42 -37.38 -16.67
C CYS A 793 -65.74 -37.59 -15.90
N LEU A 794 -66.82 -37.86 -16.63
CA LEU A 794 -68.15 -38.10 -16.05
C LEU A 794 -68.16 -39.33 -15.13
N SER A 795 -67.57 -40.44 -15.58
CA SER A 795 -67.46 -41.67 -14.78
C SER A 795 -66.64 -41.42 -13.51
N GLY A 796 -65.52 -40.69 -13.61
CA GLY A 796 -64.68 -40.33 -12.47
C GLY A 796 -65.38 -39.42 -11.45
N HIS A 797 -66.13 -38.41 -11.89
CA HIS A 797 -66.91 -37.57 -10.99
C HIS A 797 -68.06 -38.33 -10.31
N LEU A 798 -68.74 -39.22 -11.02
CA LEU A 798 -69.82 -40.04 -10.46
C LEU A 798 -69.32 -41.09 -9.47
N ALA A 799 -68.08 -41.58 -9.65
CA ALA A 799 -67.44 -42.51 -8.72
C ALA A 799 -66.84 -41.81 -7.47
N SER A 800 -66.77 -40.48 -7.45
CA SER A 800 -66.26 -39.69 -6.33
C SER A 800 -67.19 -39.77 -5.11
N PRO A 801 -66.68 -39.80 -3.87
CA PRO A 801 -67.50 -39.67 -2.67
C PRO A 801 -68.20 -38.31 -2.56
N PHE A 802 -67.69 -37.30 -3.28
CA PHE A 802 -68.27 -35.95 -3.38
C PHE A 802 -68.34 -35.55 -4.87
N PRO A 803 -69.40 -35.93 -5.59
CA PRO A 803 -69.56 -35.56 -6.99
C PRO A 803 -69.78 -34.05 -7.18
N ASP A 804 -69.08 -33.44 -8.13
CA ASP A 804 -69.31 -32.05 -8.53
C ASP A 804 -70.40 -31.99 -9.61
N TYR A 805 -71.65 -31.80 -9.19
CA TYR A 805 -72.78 -31.76 -10.09
C TYR A 805 -72.78 -30.56 -11.06
N LYS A 806 -72.02 -29.50 -10.76
CA LYS A 806 -71.82 -28.38 -11.70
C LYS A 806 -70.95 -28.81 -12.87
N THR A 807 -69.85 -29.49 -12.57
CA THR A 807 -68.97 -30.07 -13.61
C THR A 807 -69.67 -31.19 -14.37
N ILE A 808 -70.40 -32.09 -13.69
CA ILE A 808 -71.21 -33.14 -14.34
C ILE A 808 -72.22 -32.53 -15.32
N GLY A 809 -72.95 -31.48 -14.93
CA GLY A 809 -73.89 -30.80 -15.82
C GLY A 809 -73.21 -30.20 -17.05
N LEU A 810 -72.05 -29.55 -16.86
CA LEU A 810 -71.24 -29.03 -17.96
C LEU A 810 -70.79 -30.15 -18.91
N VAL A 811 -70.30 -31.28 -18.39
CA VAL A 811 -69.85 -32.43 -19.18
C VAL A 811 -71.00 -33.03 -19.99
N ILE A 812 -72.17 -33.23 -19.38
CA ILE A 812 -73.38 -33.71 -20.06
C ILE A 812 -73.77 -32.76 -21.19
N ARG A 813 -73.81 -31.46 -20.94
CA ARG A 813 -74.10 -30.45 -21.96
C ARG A 813 -73.11 -30.54 -23.13
N ARG A 814 -71.82 -30.72 -22.85
CA ARG A 814 -70.78 -30.86 -23.89
C ARG A 814 -70.92 -32.15 -24.68
N LEU A 815 -71.19 -33.29 -24.03
CA LEU A 815 -71.45 -34.57 -24.70
C LEU A 815 -72.67 -34.49 -25.64
N ILE A 816 -73.78 -33.87 -25.19
CA ILE A 816 -74.96 -33.62 -26.04
C ILE A 816 -74.59 -32.75 -27.25
N GLY A 817 -73.80 -31.70 -27.02
CA GLY A 817 -73.31 -30.82 -28.08
C GLY A 817 -72.47 -31.57 -29.13
N LEU A 818 -71.56 -32.45 -28.70
CA LEU A 818 -70.71 -33.26 -29.57
C LEU A 818 -71.51 -34.27 -30.40
N ALA A 819 -72.45 -34.99 -29.76
CA ALA A 819 -73.33 -35.94 -30.43
C ALA A 819 -74.22 -35.24 -31.48
N GLY A 820 -74.59 -33.98 -31.24
CA GLY A 820 -75.36 -33.16 -32.19
C GLY A 820 -74.57 -32.63 -33.40
N TRP A 821 -73.24 -32.60 -33.37
CA TRP A 821 -72.41 -32.05 -34.47
C TRP A 821 -72.22 -33.00 -35.64
N SER A 822 -72.29 -34.31 -35.42
CA SER A 822 -72.12 -35.30 -36.49
C SER A 822 -73.48 -35.80 -36.99
N ARG A 823 -74.16 -34.97 -37.79
CA ARG A 823 -75.42 -35.33 -38.45
C ARG A 823 -75.21 -36.30 -39.61
N LYS A 824 -74.80 -37.53 -39.29
CA LYS A 824 -75.10 -38.71 -40.12
C LYS A 824 -76.44 -39.28 -39.66
N GLU A 825 -77.25 -39.77 -40.59
CA GLU A 825 -78.54 -40.42 -40.26
C GLU A 825 -78.32 -41.58 -39.29
N GLY A 826 -79.08 -41.63 -38.19
CA GLY A 826 -79.07 -42.74 -37.21
C GLY A 826 -78.64 -42.41 -35.77
N ARG A 827 -78.20 -41.18 -35.47
CA ARG A 827 -77.67 -40.82 -34.12
C ARG A 827 -78.67 -40.18 -33.14
N ASP A 828 -79.95 -40.10 -33.47
CA ASP A 828 -80.98 -39.61 -32.51
C ASP A 828 -81.01 -40.47 -31.23
N ASP A 829 -80.75 -41.77 -31.35
CA ASP A 829 -80.72 -42.69 -30.21
C ASP A 829 -79.45 -42.51 -29.32
N GLU A 830 -78.31 -42.09 -29.88
CA GLU A 830 -77.10 -41.77 -29.11
C GLU A 830 -77.30 -40.51 -28.25
N VAL A 831 -77.84 -39.45 -28.86
CA VAL A 831 -78.18 -38.20 -28.14
C VAL A 831 -79.21 -38.50 -27.06
N TYR A 832 -80.26 -39.27 -27.39
CA TYR A 832 -81.28 -39.70 -26.43
C TYR A 832 -80.69 -40.55 -25.28
N GLY A 833 -79.68 -41.37 -25.57
CA GLY A 833 -78.91 -42.12 -24.57
C GLY A 833 -78.21 -41.21 -23.55
N ILE A 834 -77.63 -40.10 -23.99
CA ILE A 834 -77.00 -39.11 -23.10
C ILE A 834 -78.04 -38.41 -22.21
N TYR A 835 -79.20 -38.03 -22.76
CA TYR A 835 -80.32 -37.50 -21.96
C TYR A 835 -80.86 -38.51 -20.96
N THR A 836 -80.94 -39.79 -21.35
CA THR A 836 -81.34 -40.86 -20.43
C THR A 836 -80.33 -41.01 -19.28
N ARG A 837 -79.03 -40.90 -19.57
CA ARG A 837 -77.99 -40.90 -18.53
C ARG A 837 -78.11 -39.69 -17.62
N ALA A 838 -78.36 -38.50 -18.16
CA ALA A 838 -78.59 -37.27 -17.39
C ALA A 838 -79.82 -37.39 -16.47
N TYR A 839 -80.94 -37.88 -17.00
CA TYR A 839 -82.16 -38.14 -16.23
C TYR A 839 -81.90 -39.11 -15.07
N ARG A 840 -81.21 -40.23 -15.32
CA ARG A 840 -80.86 -41.20 -14.26
C ARG A 840 -80.02 -40.58 -13.14
N ILE A 841 -79.09 -39.69 -13.49
CA ILE A 841 -78.30 -38.95 -12.48
C ILE A 841 -79.24 -38.06 -11.67
N ILE A 842 -80.06 -37.23 -12.32
CA ILE A 842 -80.97 -36.27 -11.65
C ILE A 842 -81.95 -36.97 -10.70
N VAL A 843 -82.55 -38.09 -11.11
CA VAL A 843 -83.50 -38.86 -10.29
C VAL A 843 -82.86 -39.42 -9.02
N GLY A 844 -81.56 -39.75 -9.07
CA GLY A 844 -80.82 -40.28 -7.93
C GLY A 844 -80.45 -39.25 -6.87
N LEU A 845 -80.72 -37.95 -7.10
CA LEU A 845 -80.30 -36.84 -6.24
C LEU A 845 -81.46 -36.26 -5.43
N LYS A 846 -81.13 -35.60 -4.32
CA LYS A 846 -82.13 -34.82 -3.59
C LYS A 846 -82.47 -33.54 -4.35
N ALA A 847 -83.69 -33.04 -4.14
CA ALA A 847 -84.17 -31.82 -4.78
C ALA A 847 -83.20 -30.65 -4.53
N GLY A 848 -82.69 -30.06 -5.61
CA GLY A 848 -81.79 -28.90 -5.57
C GLY A 848 -80.29 -29.21 -5.54
N GLU A 849 -79.86 -30.48 -5.50
CA GLU A 849 -78.43 -30.85 -5.58
C GLU A 849 -77.88 -30.73 -7.02
N TYR A 850 -78.70 -31.00 -8.03
CA TYR A 850 -78.34 -30.76 -9.43
C TYR A 850 -78.47 -29.26 -9.79
N PRO A 851 -77.56 -28.67 -10.58
CA PRO A 851 -77.63 -27.25 -10.94
C PRO A 851 -78.94 -26.92 -11.66
N ALA A 852 -79.72 -25.99 -11.10
CA ALA A 852 -81.05 -25.66 -11.59
C ALA A 852 -81.03 -25.18 -13.06
N ASP A 853 -80.07 -24.33 -13.43
CA ASP A 853 -79.95 -23.81 -14.79
C ASP A 853 -79.60 -24.90 -15.81
N GLU A 854 -78.76 -25.86 -15.42
CA GLU A 854 -78.42 -27.02 -16.26
C GLU A 854 -79.62 -27.96 -16.41
N GLY A 855 -80.37 -28.19 -15.32
CA GLY A 855 -81.58 -29.00 -15.34
C GLY A 855 -82.68 -28.40 -16.22
N LYS A 856 -82.90 -27.07 -16.12
CA LYS A 856 -83.84 -26.33 -16.97
C LYS A 856 -83.40 -26.40 -18.42
N TRP A 857 -82.11 -26.20 -18.70
CA TRP A 857 -81.57 -26.35 -20.04
C TRP A 857 -81.85 -27.75 -20.59
N LEU A 858 -81.52 -28.82 -19.85
CA LEU A 858 -81.77 -30.21 -20.28
C LEU A 858 -83.25 -30.50 -20.58
N ALA A 859 -84.15 -30.11 -19.67
CA ALA A 859 -85.59 -30.33 -19.85
C ALA A 859 -86.11 -29.62 -21.10
N THR A 860 -85.76 -28.35 -21.26
CA THR A 860 -86.20 -27.54 -22.40
C THR A 860 -85.57 -27.96 -23.71
N THR A 861 -84.30 -28.38 -23.74
CA THR A 861 -83.66 -28.84 -24.97
C THR A 861 -84.15 -30.22 -25.38
N ALA A 862 -84.37 -31.16 -24.46
CA ALA A 862 -85.01 -32.44 -24.75
C ALA A 862 -86.43 -32.25 -25.29
N TRP A 863 -87.22 -31.37 -24.67
CA TRP A 863 -88.56 -31.03 -25.15
C TRP A 863 -88.53 -30.47 -26.58
N ASN A 864 -87.61 -29.54 -26.85
CA ASN A 864 -87.46 -28.91 -28.16
C ASN A 864 -86.96 -29.87 -29.27
N CYS A 865 -86.32 -31.00 -28.91
CA CYS A 865 -85.97 -32.04 -29.88
C CYS A 865 -87.20 -32.71 -30.51
N SER A 866 -88.38 -32.59 -29.90
CA SER A 866 -89.64 -33.10 -30.48
C SER A 866 -90.13 -32.30 -31.69
N GLY A 867 -89.90 -30.98 -31.72
CA GLY A 867 -90.43 -30.08 -32.75
C GLY A 867 -90.06 -30.47 -34.20
N PRO A 868 -88.78 -30.74 -34.52
CA PRO A 868 -88.40 -31.30 -35.82
C PRO A 868 -89.06 -32.65 -36.13
N GLN A 869 -89.24 -33.52 -35.14
CA GLN A 869 -89.82 -34.86 -35.32
C GLN A 869 -91.32 -34.79 -35.63
N VAL A 870 -92.06 -33.88 -34.97
CA VAL A 870 -93.48 -33.59 -35.27
C VAL A 870 -93.63 -33.11 -36.71
N ARG A 871 -92.79 -32.15 -37.15
CA ARG A 871 -92.81 -31.63 -38.53
C ARG A 871 -92.45 -32.68 -39.59
N MET A 872 -91.70 -33.71 -39.21
CA MET A 872 -91.34 -34.84 -40.07
C MET A 872 -92.34 -36.01 -39.97
N GLY A 873 -93.47 -35.85 -39.28
CA GLY A 873 -94.49 -36.89 -39.11
C GLY A 873 -94.06 -38.06 -38.23
N ARG A 874 -92.91 -37.97 -37.54
CA ARG A 874 -92.35 -39.02 -36.67
C ARG A 874 -92.94 -38.91 -35.26
N VAL A 875 -94.25 -39.10 -35.14
CA VAL A 875 -95.02 -38.89 -33.90
C VAL A 875 -94.45 -39.69 -32.72
N GLY A 876 -94.08 -40.96 -32.92
CA GLY A 876 -93.49 -41.78 -31.86
C GLY A 876 -92.10 -41.29 -31.38
N ALA A 877 -91.29 -40.68 -32.25
CA ALA A 877 -90.02 -40.07 -31.84
C ALA A 877 -90.25 -38.73 -31.12
N ALA A 878 -91.23 -37.95 -31.58
CA ALA A 878 -91.64 -36.71 -30.92
C ALA A 878 -92.16 -36.96 -29.50
N GLU A 879 -93.02 -37.98 -29.32
CA GLU A 879 -93.53 -38.37 -28.00
C GLU A 879 -92.39 -38.79 -27.06
N ARG A 880 -91.43 -39.59 -27.54
CA ARG A 880 -90.24 -39.98 -26.75
C ARG A 880 -89.48 -38.76 -26.24
N TRP A 881 -89.23 -37.77 -27.09
CA TRP A 881 -88.50 -36.54 -26.72
C TRP A 881 -89.28 -35.63 -25.77
N MET A 882 -90.59 -35.43 -26.02
CA MET A 882 -91.46 -34.67 -25.12
C MET A 882 -91.52 -35.33 -23.74
N LYS A 883 -91.71 -36.66 -23.69
CA LYS A 883 -91.70 -37.41 -22.43
C LYS A 883 -90.39 -37.25 -21.66
N MET A 884 -89.24 -37.37 -22.32
CA MET A 884 -87.93 -37.14 -21.69
C MET A 884 -87.80 -35.71 -21.11
N GLY A 885 -88.24 -34.69 -21.84
CA GLY A 885 -88.21 -33.31 -21.37
C GLY A 885 -89.09 -33.08 -20.13
N LEU A 886 -90.31 -33.63 -20.14
CA LEU A 886 -91.24 -33.58 -19.01
C LEU A 886 -90.70 -34.35 -17.80
N ASP A 887 -90.17 -35.56 -18.01
CA ASP A 887 -89.62 -36.39 -16.95
C ASP A 887 -88.44 -35.69 -16.25
N ILE A 888 -87.55 -35.02 -17.00
CA ILE A 888 -86.48 -34.20 -16.40
C ILE A 888 -87.07 -32.99 -15.66
N ALA A 889 -88.05 -32.28 -16.25
CA ALA A 889 -88.65 -31.07 -15.66
C ALA A 889 -89.22 -31.31 -14.26
N ARG A 890 -89.84 -32.47 -14.02
CA ARG A 890 -90.41 -32.87 -12.72
C ARG A 890 -89.40 -32.92 -11.58
N HIS A 891 -88.10 -33.08 -11.88
CA HIS A 891 -87.04 -33.16 -10.87
C HIS A 891 -86.21 -31.86 -10.76
N VAL A 892 -86.56 -30.81 -11.52
CA VAL A 892 -85.77 -29.57 -11.60
C VAL A 892 -86.52 -28.41 -10.93
N LYS A 893 -85.87 -27.79 -9.94
CA LYS A 893 -86.42 -26.63 -9.23
C LYS A 893 -86.71 -25.45 -10.17
N GLY A 894 -87.93 -24.92 -10.11
CA GLY A 894 -88.36 -23.76 -10.92
C GLY A 894 -88.85 -24.11 -12.32
N MET A 895 -89.19 -25.38 -12.57
CA MET A 895 -89.93 -25.83 -13.76
C MET A 895 -91.43 -26.02 -13.50
N ASP A 896 -91.89 -25.84 -12.25
CA ASP A 896 -93.26 -26.18 -11.80
C ASP A 896 -94.35 -25.56 -12.68
N GLY A 897 -94.21 -24.29 -13.06
CA GLY A 897 -95.16 -23.59 -13.94
C GLY A 897 -95.16 -24.03 -15.41
N TYR A 898 -94.20 -24.86 -15.84
CA TYR A 898 -94.14 -25.41 -17.20
C TYR A 898 -94.64 -26.86 -17.28
N ILE A 899 -94.69 -27.58 -16.16
CA ILE A 899 -95.04 -29.02 -16.12
C ILE A 899 -96.47 -29.25 -16.64
N GLU A 900 -97.43 -28.46 -16.18
CA GLU A 900 -98.84 -28.57 -16.60
C GLU A 900 -98.99 -28.37 -18.13
N CYS A 901 -98.36 -27.34 -18.69
CA CYS A 901 -98.35 -27.07 -20.14
C CYS A 901 -97.72 -28.23 -20.94
N MET A 902 -96.62 -28.79 -20.42
CA MET A 902 -95.96 -29.95 -21.03
C MET A 902 -96.85 -31.20 -21.00
N GLU A 903 -97.57 -31.45 -19.91
CA GLU A 903 -98.50 -32.60 -19.79
C GLU A 903 -99.69 -32.51 -20.75
N GLU A 904 -100.29 -31.33 -20.89
CA GLU A 904 -101.37 -31.08 -21.85
C GLU A 904 -100.91 -31.28 -23.30
N THR A 905 -99.76 -30.71 -23.67
CA THR A 905 -99.20 -30.82 -25.03
C THR A 905 -98.85 -32.25 -25.40
N LEU A 906 -98.24 -33.01 -24.48
CA LEU A 906 -97.91 -34.42 -24.69
C LEU A 906 -99.18 -35.27 -24.89
N SER A 907 -100.24 -34.96 -24.13
CA SER A 907 -101.54 -35.64 -24.25
C SER A 907 -102.23 -35.34 -25.58
N GLY A 908 -102.15 -34.09 -26.05
CA GLY A 908 -102.63 -33.68 -27.38
C GLY A 908 -101.94 -34.43 -28.53
N LEU A 909 -100.61 -34.60 -28.46
CA LEU A 909 -99.86 -35.35 -29.47
C LEU A 909 -100.24 -36.84 -29.52
N ARG A 910 -100.48 -37.47 -28.36
CA ARG A 910 -100.93 -38.88 -28.28
C ARG A 910 -102.27 -39.12 -28.95
N ASN A 911 -103.17 -38.15 -28.87
CA ASN A 911 -104.51 -38.24 -29.48
C ASN A 911 -104.45 -38.19 -31.02
N ILE A 912 -103.45 -37.50 -31.59
CA ILE A 912 -103.27 -37.39 -33.06
C ILE A 912 -102.63 -38.66 -33.64
N GLY A 913 -101.66 -39.26 -32.93
CA GLY A 913 -101.07 -40.55 -33.32
C GLY A 913 -102.08 -41.71 -33.37
N GLY A 914 -103.26 -41.54 -32.75
CA GLY A 914 -104.40 -42.47 -32.76
C GLY A 914 -105.43 -42.27 -33.88
N GLY A 915 -105.21 -41.34 -34.82
CA GLY A 915 -106.07 -41.16 -36.00
C GLY A 915 -107.04 -39.97 -35.98
N GLY A 916 -106.73 -38.89 -35.25
CA GLY A 916 -107.53 -37.65 -35.26
C GLY A 916 -106.86 -36.51 -36.02
N ASP A 917 -107.55 -35.96 -37.02
CA ASP A 917 -107.19 -34.70 -37.70
C ASP A 917 -107.39 -33.52 -36.73
N GLY A 918 -106.32 -33.11 -36.06
CA GLY A 918 -106.28 -31.94 -35.20
C GLY A 918 -104.94 -31.22 -35.34
N GLU A 919 -105.00 -29.93 -35.66
CA GLU A 919 -103.85 -29.04 -35.74
C GLU A 919 -103.40 -28.69 -34.31
N VAL A 920 -102.20 -29.13 -33.89
CA VAL A 920 -101.63 -28.76 -32.58
C VAL A 920 -101.00 -27.38 -32.71
N ASP A 921 -101.54 -26.42 -31.98
CA ASP A 921 -100.80 -25.21 -31.65
C ASP A 921 -99.65 -25.59 -30.71
N MET A 922 -98.44 -25.66 -31.25
CA MET A 922 -97.20 -26.03 -30.52
C MET A 922 -96.74 -24.92 -29.55
N GLY A 923 -97.66 -24.02 -29.17
CA GLY A 923 -97.44 -22.77 -28.45
C GLY A 923 -97.30 -22.88 -26.93
N CYS A 924 -96.77 -23.97 -26.35
CA CYS A 924 -96.11 -23.81 -25.05
C CYS A 924 -94.81 -23.05 -25.32
N GLY A 925 -94.89 -21.71 -25.23
CA GLY A 925 -93.77 -20.79 -25.35
C GLY A 925 -92.75 -20.98 -24.23
N VAL A 926 -92.07 -22.13 -24.21
CA VAL A 926 -90.85 -22.34 -23.43
C VAL A 926 -89.72 -21.69 -24.21
N THR A 927 -89.79 -20.36 -24.29
CA THR A 927 -88.76 -19.54 -24.94
C THR A 927 -87.43 -19.77 -24.25
N ARG A 928 -86.38 -19.98 -25.05
CA ARG A 928 -84.98 -20.06 -24.61
C ARG A 928 -84.71 -19.13 -23.42
N PRO A 929 -84.11 -19.59 -22.32
CA PRO A 929 -83.40 -18.70 -21.43
C PRO A 929 -82.39 -17.92 -22.28
N GLN A 930 -82.55 -16.59 -22.35
CA GLN A 930 -81.50 -15.70 -22.85
C GLN A 930 -80.37 -15.72 -21.82
N THR A 931 -79.48 -16.70 -21.92
CA THR A 931 -78.11 -16.57 -21.40
C THR A 931 -77.19 -16.25 -22.57
N PRO A 932 -76.25 -15.30 -22.40
CA PRO A 932 -75.37 -14.90 -23.49
C PRO A 932 -74.59 -16.14 -23.94
N ILE A 933 -74.53 -16.31 -25.26
CA ILE A 933 -73.45 -17.08 -25.88
C ILE A 933 -72.19 -16.21 -25.64
N ALA A 934 -71.60 -16.36 -24.46
CA ALA A 934 -70.21 -16.02 -24.26
C ALA A 934 -69.42 -17.26 -24.73
N LEU A 935 -68.79 -17.09 -25.89
CA LEU A 935 -67.72 -17.95 -26.40
C LEU A 935 -66.53 -17.95 -25.43
#